data_AF-A0A9E5DIH9-F1
#
_entry.id   AF-A0A9E5DIH9-F1
#
_cell.length_a   1.000
_cell.length_b   1.000
_cell.length_c   1.000
_cell.angle_alpha   90.00
_cell.angle_beta   90.00
_cell.angle_gamma   90.00
#
_symmetry.space_group_name_H-M   'P 1'
#
loop_
_entity.id
_entity.type
_entity.pdbx_description
1 polymer ?
#
loop_
_entity_poly.entity_id
_entity_poly.type
_entity_poly.pdbx_seq_one_letter_code
_entity_poly.pdbx_strand_id
1 'polypeptide(L)'
;MSQALSKTTAIILVLIVIVAIAVGAYIYTSQLPSPTPTPSPTPTPTPSPSPTPTTTPQPTKPLHTQVLYLIVNDEITRIQMYQAGTADIAVVTPARWKDVNNTPVGRFHLVLRYDPSKPRLTIQHLILNTMKEPFNIPEVRQALAWATPYQTILDQVFAGLYTRLYTIVPKGLQGYTEYNIVKYEYNMTRAKEIINKLKEEKGFDPSKYTIEVAYNLGNTARAQIAALLQNAWSQLGFKVIVNTYNWPQYLSKVDSFDFDVAILGWIPDYLDPDNYLMPFVWGGAEFTSIGYHVVTSPSDVANYISKAERVIDTEKYVVVVGPSGSGASYTGPTGKPILVVDYVLDEAKTSKNWENPVSMVTIGAPGWKDIPVSALVKLSRTLLDPEIRTAVINAAVIVFNNEAPMIMLGQAVRAENYGSWVHDMYYPLSAFARYDLVWEDPDAPVVDTGVAGVKNDPNTMVIATIGWPDTFDPAKSYESFGWELFWQIYSKPVTYYYENTEPEPELAVAWAFSSDETELYLIIRGGVVAYDPWNNKTYPIDATDVLFSIWRVARLNLPGGPSWMVSDFIDVNASQVLSEDEFEQIASSGLKTVYHGELKTVSSLSELLSIFNYTGSTAGVVKFKLKFPYPPILHIFTTAVGSIIPMEYALGDKYQQALADSNNGKNPSAWAKYVIEGEDDATYKLLRDKPVSTGPYYIADYKEDSYILLKLNPYYWNATMWYELYGFRP
;
A
#
# COMPACT_ATOMS: atom_id res chain seq x y z
N MET A 1 8.28 5.28 30.92
CA MET A 1 9.34 4.28 30.67
C MET A 1 9.17 3.10 31.62
N SER A 2 9.55 1.89 31.21
CA SER A 2 9.48 0.64 32.00
C SER A 2 8.09 0.06 32.32
N GLN A 3 7.33 -0.38 31.30
CA GLN A 3 6.38 -1.52 31.46
C GLN A 3 5.91 -2.24 30.18
N ALA A 4 6.64 -2.12 29.05
CA ALA A 4 6.21 -2.68 27.74
C ALA A 4 6.94 -3.98 27.31
N LEU A 5 7.68 -4.64 28.20
CA LEU A 5 8.67 -5.69 27.86
C LEU A 5 8.16 -7.14 27.98
N SER A 6 6.85 -7.37 27.87
CA SER A 6 6.26 -8.71 28.02
C SER A 6 5.00 -8.86 27.16
N LYS A 7 5.16 -9.41 25.93
CA LYS A 7 4.15 -10.17 25.13
C LYS A 7 4.66 -10.47 23.70
N THR A 8 5.90 -10.92 23.55
CA THR A 8 6.54 -11.14 22.23
C THR A 8 6.10 -12.42 21.51
N THR A 9 5.28 -13.26 22.12
CA THR A 9 5.07 -14.66 21.69
C THR A 9 4.20 -14.81 20.42
N ALA A 10 3.22 -13.93 20.17
CA ALA A 10 2.34 -14.04 19.00
C ALA A 10 3.01 -13.61 17.68
N ILE A 11 3.89 -12.61 17.74
CA ILE A 11 4.60 -12.04 16.57
C ILE A 11 5.53 -13.07 15.90
N ILE A 12 5.91 -14.13 16.61
CA ILE A 12 6.92 -15.11 16.17
C ILE A 12 6.41 -15.98 15.00
N LEU A 13 5.12 -16.29 14.91
CA LEU A 13 4.59 -17.22 13.90
C LEU A 13 4.43 -16.59 12.51
N VAL A 14 3.94 -15.36 12.41
CA VAL A 14 3.62 -14.69 11.13
C VAL A 14 4.88 -14.43 10.28
N LEU A 15 6.02 -14.13 10.91
CA LEU A 15 7.27 -13.79 10.21
C LEU A 15 8.11 -14.99 9.77
N ILE A 16 7.80 -16.20 10.25
CA ILE A 16 8.46 -17.43 9.80
C ILE A 16 8.02 -17.83 8.37
N VAL A 17 6.89 -17.30 7.90
CA VAL A 17 6.31 -17.67 6.59
C VAL A 17 7.07 -17.07 5.40
N ILE A 18 7.60 -15.85 5.51
CA ILE A 18 8.40 -15.19 4.45
C ILE A 18 9.80 -15.84 4.29
N VAL A 19 10.17 -16.72 5.23
CA VAL A 19 11.54 -17.20 5.46
C VAL A 19 11.90 -18.49 4.72
N ALA A 20 10.91 -19.31 4.34
CA ALA A 20 11.11 -20.70 3.88
C ALA A 20 11.61 -20.90 2.43
N ILE A 21 12.19 -19.87 1.77
CA ILE A 21 12.32 -19.81 0.30
C ILE A 21 13.47 -20.63 -0.34
N ALA A 22 14.48 -21.14 0.40
CA ALA A 22 15.64 -21.75 -0.26
C ALA A 22 16.33 -22.94 0.46
N VAL A 23 16.10 -24.18 -0.02
CA VAL A 23 17.10 -25.28 -0.14
C VAL A 23 16.69 -26.30 -1.23
N GLY A 24 17.60 -26.61 -2.18
CA GLY A 24 17.81 -27.99 -2.69
C GLY A 24 17.32 -28.38 -4.10
N ALA A 25 18.25 -28.61 -5.04
CA ALA A 25 18.03 -29.40 -6.27
C ALA A 25 19.35 -29.89 -6.92
N TYR A 26 19.44 -31.19 -7.28
CA TYR A 26 20.44 -31.86 -8.16
C TYR A 26 20.29 -33.41 -8.02
N ILE A 27 20.44 -34.32 -9.01
CA ILE A 27 20.33 -34.35 -10.49
C ILE A 27 19.95 -35.80 -10.90
N TYR A 28 19.20 -36.05 -11.99
CA TYR A 28 19.66 -36.90 -13.13
C TYR A 28 18.65 -36.92 -14.30
N THR A 29 19.08 -37.44 -15.45
CA THR A 29 18.47 -37.23 -16.78
C THR A 29 17.80 -38.47 -17.42
N SER A 30 16.82 -38.18 -18.30
CA SER A 30 16.45 -38.91 -19.54
C SER A 30 15.96 -40.37 -19.47
N GLN A 31 14.75 -40.63 -20.01
CA GLN A 31 14.54 -41.31 -21.32
C GLN A 31 13.04 -41.40 -21.70
N LEU A 32 12.73 -41.33 -23.01
CA LEU A 32 11.40 -41.55 -23.61
C LEU A 32 11.25 -43.01 -24.08
N PRO A 33 10.03 -43.56 -24.12
CA PRO A 33 9.58 -44.14 -25.39
C PRO A 33 8.07 -43.98 -25.71
N SER A 34 7.82 -43.46 -26.92
CA SER A 34 6.86 -43.84 -27.97
C SER A 34 5.42 -44.34 -27.72
N PRO A 35 4.50 -44.15 -28.71
CA PRO A 35 3.05 -44.20 -28.51
C PRO A 35 2.38 -45.56 -28.83
N THR A 36 1.13 -45.70 -28.37
CA THR A 36 0.18 -46.77 -28.74
C THR A 36 -1.21 -46.15 -29.04
N PRO A 37 -2.10 -46.80 -29.82
CA PRO A 37 -2.72 -46.11 -30.94
C PRO A 37 -4.22 -45.78 -30.79
N THR A 38 -4.66 -44.83 -31.61
CA THR A 38 -6.05 -44.38 -31.77
C THR A 38 -6.98 -45.49 -32.31
N PRO A 39 -8.15 -45.74 -31.68
CA PRO A 39 -9.27 -46.44 -32.30
C PRO A 39 -10.03 -45.51 -33.27
N SER A 40 -10.44 -46.06 -34.42
CA SER A 40 -11.15 -45.32 -35.50
C SER A 40 -12.65 -45.09 -35.22
N PRO A 41 -13.33 -44.21 -35.98
CA PRO A 41 -14.61 -43.63 -35.59
C PRO A 41 -15.83 -44.53 -35.86
N THR A 42 -16.85 -44.38 -35.02
CA THR A 42 -18.20 -44.94 -35.21
C THR A 42 -19.12 -43.87 -35.83
N PRO A 43 -19.95 -44.19 -36.85
CA PRO A 43 -20.63 -43.18 -37.67
C PRO A 43 -21.80 -42.46 -36.99
N THR A 44 -21.92 -41.17 -37.33
CA THR A 44 -22.99 -40.24 -36.90
C THR A 44 -24.34 -40.52 -37.56
N PRO A 45 -25.46 -40.61 -36.81
CA PRO A 45 -26.80 -40.50 -37.37
C PRO A 45 -27.22 -39.02 -37.57
N THR A 46 -27.81 -38.72 -38.73
CA THR A 46 -28.31 -37.38 -39.11
C THR A 46 -29.55 -36.97 -38.27
N PRO A 47 -29.70 -35.69 -37.85
CA PRO A 47 -30.73 -35.29 -36.90
C PRO A 47 -32.13 -35.07 -37.52
N SER A 48 -33.16 -35.29 -36.71
CA SER A 48 -34.54 -34.83 -36.95
C SER A 48 -34.70 -33.38 -36.42
N PRO A 49 -35.52 -32.52 -37.03
CA PRO A 49 -35.62 -31.11 -36.61
C PRO A 49 -36.29 -30.98 -35.23
N SER A 50 -35.49 -30.56 -34.23
CA SER A 50 -36.00 -30.08 -32.95
C SER A 50 -36.44 -28.61 -33.06
N PRO A 51 -37.43 -28.15 -32.27
CA PRO A 51 -37.86 -26.76 -32.28
C PRO A 51 -36.72 -25.84 -31.87
N THR A 52 -36.55 -24.72 -32.58
CA THR A 52 -35.57 -23.68 -32.25
C THR A 52 -35.79 -23.21 -30.81
N PRO A 53 -34.84 -23.43 -29.88
CA PRO A 53 -34.85 -22.74 -28.62
C PRO A 53 -34.60 -21.27 -28.91
N THR A 54 -35.47 -20.38 -28.44
CA THR A 54 -35.13 -18.97 -28.35
C THR A 54 -34.01 -18.87 -27.32
N THR A 55 -32.76 -18.91 -27.77
CA THR A 55 -31.61 -18.70 -26.91
C THR A 55 -31.63 -17.24 -26.47
N THR A 56 -32.18 -16.99 -25.28
CA THR A 56 -31.71 -15.88 -24.46
C THR A 56 -30.18 -15.92 -24.48
N PRO A 57 -29.47 -14.82 -24.81
CA PRO A 57 -28.02 -14.85 -24.83
C PRO A 57 -27.54 -15.37 -23.48
N GLN A 58 -26.73 -16.43 -23.46
CA GLN A 58 -26.03 -16.77 -22.23
C GLN A 58 -25.16 -15.57 -21.85
N PRO A 59 -25.09 -15.21 -20.55
CA PRO A 59 -24.15 -14.18 -20.11
C PRO A 59 -22.75 -14.61 -20.55
N THR A 60 -22.06 -13.72 -21.25
CA THR A 60 -20.72 -13.99 -21.83
C THR A 60 -19.63 -14.13 -20.77
N LYS A 61 -19.97 -13.88 -19.50
CA LYS A 61 -19.14 -14.03 -18.30
C LYS A 61 -20.01 -14.63 -17.19
N PRO A 62 -19.71 -15.82 -16.66
CA PRO A 62 -20.30 -16.33 -15.43
C PRO A 62 -20.03 -15.38 -14.26
N LEU A 63 -21.02 -15.20 -13.38
CA LEU A 63 -20.86 -14.45 -12.13
C LEU A 63 -20.45 -15.42 -11.02
N HIS A 64 -19.36 -15.12 -10.31
CA HIS A 64 -18.98 -15.83 -9.10
C HIS A 64 -19.98 -15.53 -7.99
N THR A 65 -20.88 -16.49 -7.75
CA THR A 65 -21.86 -16.46 -6.66
C THR A 65 -21.23 -16.77 -5.30
N GLN A 66 -20.05 -17.38 -5.29
CA GLN A 66 -19.31 -17.79 -4.12
C GLN A 66 -17.81 -17.53 -4.33
N VAL A 67 -17.09 -17.27 -3.24
CA VAL A 67 -15.61 -17.33 -3.19
C VAL A 67 -15.23 -18.17 -1.98
N LEU A 68 -14.40 -19.19 -2.15
CA LEU A 68 -13.97 -20.08 -1.07
C LEU A 68 -12.47 -19.97 -0.84
N TYR A 69 -12.09 -19.48 0.34
CA TYR A 69 -10.72 -19.61 0.83
C TYR A 69 -10.54 -20.96 1.50
N LEU A 70 -9.61 -21.76 1.00
CA LEU A 70 -9.15 -23.01 1.61
C LEU A 70 -7.85 -22.73 2.35
N ILE A 71 -7.85 -22.92 3.67
CA ILE A 71 -6.68 -22.68 4.52
C ILE A 71 -5.86 -23.96 4.61
N VAL A 72 -4.69 -23.98 3.97
CA VAL A 72 -3.87 -25.19 3.84
C VAL A 72 -2.41 -24.81 4.08
N ASN A 73 -1.95 -24.89 5.32
CA ASN A 73 -0.64 -24.37 5.72
C ASN A 73 0.55 -25.10 5.08
N ASP A 74 0.43 -26.39 4.73
CA ASP A 74 1.47 -27.14 4.02
C ASP A 74 1.51 -26.78 2.51
N GLU A 75 2.68 -26.35 2.03
CA GLU A 75 2.84 -25.89 0.63
C GLU A 75 2.72 -27.03 -0.39
N ILE A 76 3.22 -28.22 -0.07
CA ILE A 76 3.18 -29.34 -1.01
C ILE A 76 1.72 -29.78 -1.22
N THR A 77 0.91 -29.78 -0.16
CA THR A 77 -0.52 -30.04 -0.21
C THR A 77 -1.25 -28.97 -1.04
N ARG A 78 -0.96 -27.67 -0.86
CA ARG A 78 -1.51 -26.60 -1.72
C ARG A 78 -1.15 -26.79 -3.19
N ILE A 79 0.11 -27.10 -3.48
CA ILE A 79 0.58 -27.36 -4.85
C ILE A 79 -0.19 -28.54 -5.46
N GLN A 80 -0.38 -29.64 -4.73
CA GLN A 80 -1.12 -30.80 -5.21
C GLN A 80 -2.60 -30.47 -5.49
N MET A 81 -3.26 -29.73 -4.60
CA MET A 81 -4.64 -29.26 -4.80
C MET A 81 -4.76 -28.35 -6.03
N TYR A 82 -3.82 -27.42 -6.20
CA TYR A 82 -3.79 -26.50 -7.33
C TYR A 82 -3.55 -27.25 -8.66
N GLN A 83 -2.59 -28.18 -8.69
CA GLN A 83 -2.32 -29.06 -9.84
C GLN A 83 -3.50 -29.99 -10.18
N ALA A 84 -4.36 -30.33 -9.21
CA ALA A 84 -5.58 -31.10 -9.43
C ALA A 84 -6.77 -30.25 -9.94
N GLY A 85 -6.64 -28.92 -9.99
CA GLY A 85 -7.74 -28.00 -10.30
C GLY A 85 -8.70 -27.74 -9.15
N THR A 86 -8.37 -28.15 -7.91
CA THR A 86 -9.20 -27.91 -6.72
C THR A 86 -9.25 -26.44 -6.31
N ALA A 87 -8.34 -25.61 -6.84
CA ALA A 87 -8.32 -24.17 -6.65
C ALA A 87 -7.90 -23.47 -7.95
N ASP A 88 -8.35 -22.23 -8.13
CA ASP A 88 -8.08 -21.36 -9.28
C ASP A 88 -6.86 -20.48 -9.03
N ILE A 89 -6.63 -20.17 -7.74
CA ILE A 89 -5.50 -19.40 -7.22
C ILE A 89 -4.89 -20.18 -6.05
N ALA A 90 -3.57 -20.17 -5.90
CA ALA A 90 -2.91 -20.78 -4.75
C ALA A 90 -1.69 -19.98 -4.28
N VAL A 91 -1.44 -19.93 -2.97
CA VAL A 91 -0.22 -19.32 -2.41
C VAL A 91 0.96 -20.28 -2.58
N VAL A 92 1.70 -20.13 -3.67
CA VAL A 92 2.91 -20.90 -4.01
C VAL A 92 4.14 -20.00 -3.87
N THR A 93 5.24 -20.49 -3.32
CA THR A 93 6.49 -19.72 -3.23
C THR A 93 7.18 -19.57 -4.59
N PRO A 94 7.92 -18.45 -4.82
CA PRO A 94 8.73 -18.24 -6.03
C PRO A 94 9.60 -19.43 -6.45
N ALA A 95 10.23 -20.12 -5.49
CA ALA A 95 11.10 -21.28 -5.75
C ALA A 95 10.34 -22.48 -6.36
N ARG A 96 9.02 -22.54 -6.13
CA ARG A 96 8.10 -23.59 -6.56
C ARG A 96 7.23 -23.22 -7.76
N TRP A 97 7.25 -21.99 -8.26
CA TRP A 97 6.42 -21.59 -9.40
C TRP A 97 6.66 -22.39 -10.68
N LYS A 98 7.91 -22.82 -10.91
CA LYS A 98 8.27 -23.73 -12.01
C LYS A 98 7.65 -25.13 -11.88
N ASP A 99 7.27 -25.55 -10.66
CA ASP A 99 6.69 -26.85 -10.37
C ASP A 99 5.17 -26.86 -10.70
N VAL A 100 4.54 -25.67 -10.80
CA VAL A 100 3.11 -25.50 -11.14
C VAL A 100 2.87 -24.92 -12.54
N ASN A 101 3.75 -24.06 -13.05
CA ASN A 101 3.53 -23.37 -14.32
C ASN A 101 3.41 -24.33 -15.53
N ASN A 102 2.39 -24.13 -16.36
CA ASN A 102 1.97 -24.99 -17.46
C ASN A 102 1.49 -26.40 -17.05
N THR A 103 1.18 -26.65 -15.77
CA THR A 103 0.56 -27.94 -15.37
C THR A 103 -0.82 -28.07 -16.03
N PRO A 104 -1.10 -29.12 -16.81
CA PRO A 104 -2.42 -29.30 -17.45
C PRO A 104 -3.52 -29.60 -16.43
N VAL A 105 -4.67 -28.94 -16.58
CA VAL A 105 -5.90 -29.19 -15.84
C VAL A 105 -7.04 -29.38 -16.85
N GLY A 106 -7.30 -30.65 -17.20
CA GLY A 106 -8.19 -30.98 -18.31
C GLY A 106 -7.65 -30.44 -19.65
N ARG A 107 -8.41 -29.56 -20.30
CA ARG A 107 -7.97 -28.84 -21.52
C ARG A 107 -7.19 -27.56 -21.24
N PHE A 108 -7.22 -27.09 -19.99
CA PHE A 108 -6.60 -25.87 -19.54
C PHE A 108 -5.24 -26.15 -18.91
N HIS A 109 -4.59 -25.12 -18.38
CA HIS A 109 -3.34 -25.27 -17.63
C HIS A 109 -3.22 -24.18 -16.57
N LEU A 110 -2.38 -24.41 -15.56
CA LEU A 110 -2.01 -23.37 -14.60
C LEU A 110 -1.01 -22.41 -15.24
N VAL A 111 -1.21 -21.10 -15.08
CA VAL A 111 -0.37 -20.07 -15.72
C VAL A 111 0.35 -19.26 -14.65
N LEU A 112 1.67 -19.20 -14.71
CA LEU A 112 2.43 -18.11 -14.10
C LEU A 112 2.48 -16.94 -15.09
N ARG A 113 1.73 -15.87 -14.84
CA ARG A 113 1.82 -14.62 -15.59
C ARG A 113 2.84 -13.70 -14.92
N TYR A 114 3.93 -13.44 -15.63
CA TYR A 114 5.00 -12.54 -15.22
C TYR A 114 5.03 -11.34 -16.16
N ASP A 115 4.87 -10.14 -15.62
CA ASP A 115 4.84 -8.88 -16.38
C ASP A 115 5.81 -7.85 -15.77
N PRO A 116 7.04 -7.74 -16.31
CA PRO A 116 8.04 -6.79 -15.83
C PRO A 116 7.72 -5.34 -16.21
N SER A 117 6.73 -5.11 -17.09
CA SER A 117 6.26 -3.76 -17.43
C SER A 117 5.35 -3.16 -16.36
N LYS A 118 4.78 -4.02 -15.48
CA LYS A 118 3.87 -3.67 -14.38
C LYS A 118 4.56 -3.85 -13.02
N PRO A 119 5.32 -2.85 -12.55
CA PRO A 119 6.00 -2.96 -11.27
C PRO A 119 4.99 -2.74 -10.11
N ARG A 120 5.07 -3.58 -9.08
CA ARG A 120 4.33 -3.40 -7.81
C ARG A 120 5.06 -2.37 -6.94
N LEU A 121 4.39 -1.71 -6.01
CA LEU A 121 5.04 -0.66 -5.18
C LEU A 121 5.97 -1.21 -4.07
N THR A 122 6.11 -2.53 -3.96
CA THR A 122 7.06 -3.18 -3.04
C THR A 122 8.51 -2.96 -3.46
N ILE A 123 9.35 -2.49 -2.53
CA ILE A 123 10.79 -2.23 -2.77
C ILE A 123 11.69 -3.08 -1.87
N GLN A 124 12.91 -3.35 -2.33
CA GLN A 124 14.00 -3.93 -1.53
C GLN A 124 15.21 -2.99 -1.55
N HIS A 125 15.86 -2.82 -0.40
CA HIS A 125 16.90 -1.79 -0.21
C HIS A 125 17.89 -2.16 0.91
N LEU A 126 18.99 -1.40 0.96
CA LEU A 126 19.92 -1.35 2.09
C LEU A 126 19.80 0.01 2.76
N ILE A 127 19.65 0.04 4.08
CA ILE A 127 19.68 1.27 4.88
C ILE A 127 21.11 1.44 5.41
N LEU A 128 21.73 2.60 5.16
CA LEU A 128 23.06 2.93 5.70
C LEU A 128 22.88 3.90 6.86
N ASN A 129 23.41 3.60 8.05
CA ASN A 129 23.27 4.48 9.21
C ASN A 129 24.18 5.71 9.10
N THR A 130 23.67 6.80 8.52
CA THR A 130 24.46 8.00 8.21
C THR A 130 24.90 8.79 9.46
N MET A 131 24.48 8.39 10.66
CA MET A 131 24.95 8.98 11.92
C MET A 131 26.29 8.38 12.41
N LYS A 132 26.76 7.29 11.78
CA LYS A 132 28.04 6.64 12.10
C LYS A 132 29.08 6.87 11.00
N GLU A 133 30.36 6.95 11.37
CA GLU A 133 31.43 6.77 10.40
C GLU A 133 31.49 5.30 9.92
N PRO A 134 31.82 5.04 8.65
CA PRO A 134 32.15 6.00 7.59
C PRO A 134 30.92 6.46 6.77
N PHE A 135 29.70 6.05 7.14
CA PHE A 135 28.47 6.32 6.39
C PHE A 135 27.99 7.78 6.47
N ASN A 136 28.47 8.58 7.41
CA ASN A 136 28.30 10.03 7.41
C ASN A 136 28.95 10.72 6.19
N ILE A 137 29.94 10.09 5.53
CA ILE A 137 30.60 10.59 4.32
C ILE A 137 29.80 10.17 3.07
N PRO A 138 29.18 11.09 2.30
CA PRO A 138 28.39 10.73 1.13
C PRO A 138 29.18 9.95 0.08
N GLU A 139 30.44 10.30 -0.16
CA GLU A 139 31.29 9.64 -1.15
C GLU A 139 31.55 8.16 -0.79
N VAL A 140 31.58 7.79 0.50
CA VAL A 140 31.68 6.38 0.91
C VAL A 140 30.40 5.63 0.57
N ARG A 141 29.22 6.22 0.83
CA ARG A 141 27.93 5.63 0.48
C ARG A 141 27.79 5.42 -1.03
N GLN A 142 28.20 6.43 -1.81
CA GLN A 142 28.26 6.36 -3.28
C GLN A 142 29.20 5.24 -3.76
N ALA A 143 30.38 5.08 -3.15
CA ALA A 143 31.30 3.99 -3.49
C ALA A 143 30.71 2.60 -3.18
N LEU A 144 30.03 2.44 -2.05
CA LEU A 144 29.33 1.19 -1.69
C LEU A 144 28.17 0.90 -2.66
N ALA A 145 27.43 1.92 -3.11
CA ALA A 145 26.41 1.78 -4.15
C ALA A 145 27.02 1.31 -5.49
N TRP A 146 28.05 1.97 -6.02
CA TRP A 146 28.76 1.52 -7.22
C TRP A 146 29.39 0.13 -7.07
N ALA A 147 29.77 -0.29 -5.86
CA ALA A 147 30.29 -1.64 -5.59
C ALA A 147 29.20 -2.71 -5.39
N THR A 148 27.91 -2.38 -5.39
CA THR A 148 26.81 -3.33 -5.13
C THR A 148 26.51 -4.19 -6.38
N PRO A 149 26.52 -5.54 -6.30
CA PRO A 149 26.34 -6.42 -7.46
C PRO A 149 24.85 -6.59 -7.83
N TYR A 150 24.21 -5.50 -8.27
CA TYR A 150 22.75 -5.44 -8.49
C TYR A 150 22.21 -6.55 -9.40
N GLN A 151 22.81 -6.77 -10.58
CA GLN A 151 22.31 -7.76 -11.54
C GLN A 151 22.35 -9.19 -10.97
N THR A 152 23.45 -9.55 -10.27
CA THR A 152 23.58 -10.82 -9.56
C THR A 152 22.48 -11.01 -8.53
N ILE A 153 22.11 -9.95 -7.79
CA ILE A 153 21.01 -10.00 -6.81
C ILE A 153 19.65 -10.21 -7.52
N LEU A 154 19.37 -9.45 -8.58
CA LEU A 154 18.12 -9.56 -9.35
C LEU A 154 17.94 -10.98 -9.94
N ASP A 155 19.00 -11.54 -10.53
CA ASP A 155 18.96 -12.83 -11.22
C ASP A 155 19.01 -14.04 -10.27
N GLN A 156 19.94 -14.04 -9.30
CA GLN A 156 20.22 -15.22 -8.48
C GLN A 156 19.42 -15.28 -7.18
N VAL A 157 19.11 -14.12 -6.58
CA VAL A 157 18.41 -14.04 -5.30
C VAL A 157 16.91 -13.82 -5.51
N PHE A 158 16.56 -12.87 -6.37
CA PHE A 158 15.17 -12.53 -6.66
C PHE A 158 14.57 -13.32 -7.83
N ALA A 159 15.34 -14.15 -8.54
CA ALA A 159 14.88 -14.98 -9.65
C ALA A 159 14.05 -14.21 -10.70
N GLY A 160 14.43 -12.96 -10.98
CA GLY A 160 13.74 -12.06 -11.91
C GLY A 160 12.48 -11.38 -11.36
N LEU A 161 12.03 -11.68 -10.12
CA LEU A 161 10.78 -11.13 -9.57
C LEU A 161 10.86 -9.66 -9.13
N TYR A 162 12.03 -9.06 -9.30
CA TYR A 162 12.30 -7.66 -9.07
C TYR A 162 12.98 -7.07 -10.29
N THR A 163 12.62 -5.84 -10.63
CA THR A 163 13.34 -4.99 -11.60
C THR A 163 14.19 -3.95 -10.86
N ARG A 164 15.14 -3.34 -11.57
CA ARG A 164 16.04 -2.33 -11.00
C ARG A 164 15.26 -1.06 -10.63
N LEU A 165 15.46 -0.55 -9.42
CA LEU A 165 14.89 0.72 -8.93
C LEU A 165 16.00 1.63 -8.42
N TYR A 166 15.96 2.91 -8.79
CA TYR A 166 16.97 3.91 -8.45
C TYR A 166 16.48 4.98 -7.45
N THR A 167 15.18 5.13 -7.28
CA THR A 167 14.52 6.17 -6.48
C THR A 167 13.82 5.57 -5.26
N ILE A 168 13.70 6.36 -4.19
CA ILE A 168 12.96 5.93 -2.99
C ILE A 168 11.45 5.85 -3.23
N VAL A 169 10.89 6.75 -4.04
CA VAL A 169 9.54 6.62 -4.58
C VAL A 169 9.57 5.61 -5.74
N PRO A 170 8.83 4.50 -5.68
CA PRO A 170 8.80 3.48 -6.73
C PRO A 170 8.06 3.92 -8.00
N LYS A 171 8.36 3.27 -9.13
CA LYS A 171 7.64 3.48 -10.39
C LYS A 171 6.17 3.10 -10.24
N GLY A 172 5.27 3.96 -10.69
CA GLY A 172 3.82 3.79 -10.55
C GLY A 172 3.17 4.75 -9.54
N LEU A 173 3.94 5.51 -8.76
CA LEU A 173 3.43 6.59 -7.91
C LEU A 173 3.74 7.99 -8.47
N GLN A 174 2.93 8.97 -8.06
CA GLN A 174 3.23 10.40 -8.22
C GLN A 174 4.64 10.70 -7.70
N GLY A 175 5.39 11.57 -8.39
CA GLY A 175 6.73 11.95 -7.94
C GLY A 175 7.83 10.92 -8.14
N TYR A 176 7.54 9.76 -8.75
CA TYR A 176 8.56 8.97 -9.45
C TYR A 176 9.20 9.83 -10.56
N THR A 177 10.51 9.75 -10.73
CA THR A 177 11.22 10.41 -11.83
C THR A 177 12.52 9.67 -12.15
N GLU A 178 12.98 9.78 -13.39
CA GLU A 178 14.36 9.42 -13.77
C GLU A 178 15.23 10.66 -14.04
N TYR A 179 14.65 11.86 -13.95
CA TYR A 179 15.33 13.12 -14.22
C TYR A 179 16.38 13.42 -13.14
N ASN A 180 17.62 13.70 -13.54
CA ASN A 180 18.77 13.93 -12.65
C ASN A 180 19.01 12.83 -11.59
N ILE A 181 18.54 11.60 -11.84
CA ILE A 181 18.78 10.42 -10.99
C ILE A 181 20.09 9.72 -11.40
N VAL A 182 20.99 9.50 -10.44
CA VAL A 182 22.17 8.66 -10.61
C VAL A 182 21.74 7.19 -10.66
N LYS A 183 21.92 6.60 -11.85
CA LYS A 183 21.72 5.16 -12.09
C LYS A 183 22.92 4.37 -11.58
N TYR A 184 22.91 4.03 -10.29
CA TYR A 184 23.93 3.17 -9.70
C TYR A 184 23.81 1.74 -10.25
N GLU A 185 24.82 1.36 -11.05
CA GLU A 185 25.05 0.03 -11.58
C GLU A 185 26.35 -0.54 -10.97
N TYR A 186 26.63 -1.84 -11.16
CA TYR A 186 27.85 -2.43 -10.62
C TYR A 186 29.10 -1.94 -11.38
N ASN A 187 29.91 -1.10 -10.73
CA ASN A 187 31.17 -0.59 -11.26
C ASN A 187 32.22 -0.48 -10.14
N MET A 188 32.93 -1.61 -9.92
CA MET A 188 34.01 -1.70 -8.93
C MET A 188 35.18 -0.75 -9.21
N THR A 189 35.43 -0.39 -10.47
CA THR A 189 36.48 0.59 -10.83
C THR A 189 36.14 1.97 -10.29
N ARG A 190 34.93 2.48 -10.60
CA ARG A 190 34.44 3.77 -10.11
C ARG A 190 34.35 3.82 -8.58
N ALA A 191 33.94 2.72 -7.95
CA ALA A 191 33.94 2.62 -6.49
C ALA A 191 35.35 2.76 -5.89
N LYS A 192 36.36 2.13 -6.50
CA LYS A 192 37.78 2.25 -6.09
C LYS A 192 38.35 3.64 -6.35
N GLU A 193 37.99 4.29 -7.46
CA GLU A 193 38.38 5.67 -7.76
C GLU A 193 37.90 6.64 -6.67
N ILE A 194 36.63 6.53 -6.24
CA ILE A 194 36.07 7.37 -5.17
C ILE A 194 36.83 7.15 -3.84
N ILE A 195 37.07 5.89 -3.46
CA ILE A 195 37.80 5.55 -2.23
C ILE A 195 39.27 6.00 -2.30
N ASN A 196 39.92 5.94 -3.46
CA ASN A 196 41.29 6.43 -3.64
C ASN A 196 41.36 7.95 -3.59
N LYS A 197 40.40 8.66 -4.18
CA LYS A 197 40.28 10.11 -4.03
C LYS A 197 40.12 10.52 -2.56
N LEU A 198 39.31 9.81 -1.78
CA LEU A 198 39.18 10.03 -0.33
C LEU A 198 40.49 9.74 0.45
N LYS A 199 41.28 8.74 0.04
CA LYS A 199 42.62 8.48 0.60
C LYS A 199 43.56 9.65 0.34
N GLU A 200 43.60 10.14 -0.90
CA GLU A 200 44.51 11.19 -1.35
C GLU A 200 44.15 12.57 -0.78
N GLU A 201 42.87 12.96 -0.82
CA GLU A 201 42.43 14.31 -0.42
C GLU A 201 42.14 14.44 1.08
N LYS A 202 41.67 13.35 1.73
CA LYS A 202 41.17 13.40 3.12
C LYS A 202 41.90 12.44 4.08
N GLY A 203 42.89 11.67 3.60
CA GLY A 203 43.59 10.66 4.41
C GLY A 203 42.71 9.49 4.87
N PHE A 204 41.56 9.27 4.22
CA PHE A 204 40.60 8.25 4.58
C PHE A 204 41.19 6.85 4.40
N ASP A 205 41.04 5.96 5.39
CA ASP A 205 41.56 4.60 5.33
C ASP A 205 40.44 3.58 5.58
N PRO A 206 39.94 2.88 4.53
CA PRO A 206 38.84 1.93 4.66
C PRO A 206 39.20 0.73 5.56
N SER A 207 40.49 0.41 5.73
CA SER A 207 40.92 -0.75 6.52
C SER A 207 40.70 -0.59 8.03
N LYS A 208 40.50 0.65 8.50
CA LYS A 208 40.15 0.97 9.89
C LYS A 208 38.70 0.66 10.24
N TYR A 209 37.83 0.54 9.24
CA TYR A 209 36.38 0.37 9.45
C TYR A 209 35.99 -1.09 9.28
N THR A 210 35.25 -1.60 10.27
CA THR A 210 34.46 -2.83 10.13
C THR A 210 33.03 -2.41 9.79
N ILE A 211 32.43 -3.02 8.76
CA ILE A 211 31.04 -2.81 8.37
C ILE A 211 30.25 -4.06 8.73
N GLU A 212 29.24 -3.94 9.58
CA GLU A 212 28.25 -4.99 9.79
C GLU A 212 27.10 -4.88 8.78
N VAL A 213 26.86 -5.95 8.03
CA VAL A 213 25.64 -6.13 7.24
C VAL A 213 24.69 -7.04 8.02
N ALA A 214 23.63 -6.43 8.57
CA ALA A 214 22.63 -7.10 9.40
C ALA A 214 21.38 -7.48 8.59
N TYR A 215 20.79 -8.63 8.94
CA TYR A 215 19.50 -9.08 8.40
C TYR A 215 18.74 -9.95 9.40
N ASN A 216 17.44 -10.18 9.17
CA ASN A 216 16.63 -11.01 10.06
C ASN A 216 16.81 -12.52 9.83
N LEU A 217 16.84 -13.27 10.93
CA LEU A 217 17.05 -14.71 10.96
C LEU A 217 16.01 -15.44 10.10
N GLY A 218 16.48 -16.44 9.38
CA GLY A 218 15.69 -17.24 8.44
C GLY A 218 15.56 -16.63 7.04
N ASN A 219 15.77 -15.32 6.85
CA ASN A 219 15.59 -14.73 5.52
C ASN A 219 16.75 -15.09 4.58
N THR A 220 16.56 -16.18 3.83
CA THR A 220 17.52 -16.77 2.89
C THR A 220 17.95 -15.79 1.79
N ALA A 221 17.01 -15.01 1.25
CA ALA A 221 17.31 -13.99 0.24
C ALA A 221 18.22 -12.89 0.81
N ARG A 222 17.91 -12.36 2.01
CA ARG A 222 18.76 -11.37 2.68
C ARG A 222 20.13 -11.94 3.07
N ALA A 223 20.21 -13.20 3.46
CA ALA A 223 21.49 -13.88 3.71
C ALA A 223 22.39 -13.97 2.46
N GLN A 224 21.80 -14.30 1.30
CA GLN A 224 22.51 -14.32 0.02
C GLN A 224 22.98 -12.92 -0.40
N ILE A 225 22.12 -11.90 -0.27
CA ILE A 225 22.49 -10.50 -0.49
C ILE A 225 23.65 -10.09 0.41
N ALA A 226 23.58 -10.39 1.71
CA ALA A 226 24.63 -10.06 2.67
C ALA A 226 26.00 -10.67 2.30
N ALA A 227 26.02 -11.93 1.84
CA ALA A 227 27.24 -12.57 1.36
C ALA A 227 27.80 -11.94 0.09
N LEU A 228 26.94 -11.54 -0.86
CA LEU A 228 27.34 -10.82 -2.08
C LEU A 228 27.92 -9.43 -1.76
N LEU A 229 27.30 -8.70 -0.82
CA LEU A 229 27.80 -7.41 -0.34
C LEU A 229 29.13 -7.55 0.39
N GLN A 230 29.27 -8.56 1.27
CA GLN A 230 30.52 -8.87 1.95
C GLN A 230 31.66 -9.11 0.96
N ASN A 231 31.43 -9.93 -0.07
CA ASN A 231 32.44 -10.19 -1.09
C ASN A 231 32.82 -8.92 -1.87
N ALA A 232 31.84 -8.12 -2.31
CA ALA A 232 32.08 -6.97 -3.16
C ALA A 232 32.72 -5.81 -2.39
N TRP A 233 32.14 -5.40 -1.26
CA TRP A 233 32.57 -4.23 -0.50
C TRP A 233 33.93 -4.42 0.17
N SER A 234 34.32 -5.66 0.54
CA SER A 234 35.68 -5.92 1.02
C SER A 234 36.77 -5.64 -0.02
N GLN A 235 36.46 -5.62 -1.32
CA GLN A 235 37.42 -5.25 -2.38
C GLN A 235 37.77 -3.76 -2.41
N LEU A 236 37.04 -2.92 -1.65
CA LEU A 236 37.38 -1.50 -1.43
C LEU A 236 38.38 -1.32 -0.28
N GLY A 237 38.67 -2.37 0.49
CA GLY A 237 39.56 -2.37 1.65
C GLY A 237 38.85 -2.37 3.00
N PHE A 238 37.51 -2.39 3.04
CA PHE A 238 36.73 -2.52 4.27
C PHE A 238 36.76 -3.95 4.82
N LYS A 239 36.72 -4.10 6.15
CA LYS A 239 36.43 -5.40 6.77
C LYS A 239 34.92 -5.56 6.88
N VAL A 240 34.30 -6.37 6.03
CA VAL A 240 32.84 -6.56 6.05
C VAL A 240 32.49 -7.86 6.76
N ILE A 241 31.54 -7.79 7.70
CA ILE A 241 31.00 -8.94 8.44
C ILE A 241 29.49 -9.01 8.23
N VAL A 242 28.92 -10.21 8.42
CA VAL A 242 27.49 -10.48 8.22
C VAL A 242 26.94 -11.05 9.52
N ASN A 243 25.92 -10.40 10.07
CA ASN A 243 25.25 -10.81 11.31
C ASN A 243 23.75 -11.00 11.09
N THR A 244 23.12 -11.82 11.94
CA THR A 244 21.69 -12.08 11.87
C THR A 244 21.03 -12.07 13.24
N TYR A 245 19.80 -11.56 13.30
CA TYR A 245 19.03 -11.34 14.53
C TYR A 245 17.61 -11.87 14.38
N ASN A 246 16.97 -12.35 15.44
CA ASN A 246 15.53 -12.62 15.39
C ASN A 246 14.74 -11.32 15.13
N TRP A 247 13.53 -11.41 14.56
CA TRP A 247 12.84 -10.22 14.06
C TRP A 247 12.63 -9.09 15.10
N PRO A 248 12.17 -9.36 16.33
CA PRO A 248 12.04 -8.31 17.35
C PRO A 248 13.36 -7.64 17.71
N GLN A 249 14.46 -8.40 17.81
CA GLN A 249 15.79 -7.82 18.03
C GLN A 249 16.27 -7.01 16.82
N TYR A 250 16.01 -7.50 15.61
CA TYR A 250 16.39 -6.82 14.37
C TYR A 250 15.69 -5.46 14.25
N LEU A 251 14.37 -5.41 14.43
CA LEU A 251 13.62 -4.16 14.44
C LEU A 251 14.10 -3.22 15.54
N SER A 252 14.25 -3.70 16.78
CA SER A 252 14.75 -2.87 17.89
C SER A 252 16.11 -2.24 17.62
N LYS A 253 16.99 -2.91 16.86
CA LYS A 253 18.29 -2.35 16.44
C LYS A 253 18.13 -1.31 15.33
N VAL A 254 17.22 -1.51 14.37
CA VAL A 254 16.90 -0.51 13.33
C VAL A 254 16.27 0.74 13.96
N ASP A 255 15.27 0.58 14.82
CA ASP A 255 14.56 1.67 15.52
C ASP A 255 15.47 2.51 16.43
N SER A 256 16.43 1.87 17.10
CA SER A 256 17.40 2.57 17.97
C SER A 256 18.65 3.04 17.24
N PHE A 257 18.71 2.90 15.91
CA PHE A 257 19.88 3.21 15.08
C PHE A 257 21.16 2.48 15.52
N ASP A 258 21.01 1.30 16.14
CA ASP A 258 22.08 0.40 16.56
C ASP A 258 22.40 -0.65 15.48
N PHE A 259 22.66 -0.15 14.27
CA PHE A 259 23.09 -0.93 13.10
C PHE A 259 24.11 -0.14 12.28
N ASP A 260 24.82 -0.79 11.36
CA ASP A 260 25.68 -0.15 10.37
C ASP A 260 24.98 -0.16 9.01
N VAL A 261 24.67 -1.37 8.51
CA VAL A 261 23.85 -1.60 7.32
C VAL A 261 22.73 -2.59 7.63
N ALA A 262 21.48 -2.23 7.32
CA ALA A 262 20.32 -3.10 7.47
C ALA A 262 19.75 -3.48 6.08
N ILE A 263 19.56 -4.77 5.82
CA ILE A 263 18.87 -5.25 4.60
C ILE A 263 17.37 -5.31 4.88
N LEU A 264 16.57 -4.58 4.10
CA LEU A 264 15.14 -4.45 4.35
C LEU A 264 14.34 -4.26 3.05
N GLY A 265 13.01 -4.35 3.16
CA GLY A 265 12.08 -4.09 2.06
C GLY A 265 10.80 -3.49 2.61
N TRP A 266 10.09 -2.74 1.77
CA TRP A 266 8.91 -1.95 2.14
C TRP A 266 7.74 -2.27 1.20
N ILE A 267 6.54 -2.33 1.77
CA ILE A 267 5.25 -2.35 1.08
C ILE A 267 4.49 -1.15 1.64
N PRO A 268 3.87 -0.30 0.80
CA PRO A 268 3.26 0.91 1.33
C PRO A 268 1.96 0.63 2.07
N ASP A 269 1.73 1.31 3.20
CA ASP A 269 0.48 1.22 3.95
C ASP A 269 -0.70 1.84 3.17
N TYR A 270 -0.43 2.88 2.40
CA TYR A 270 -1.34 3.61 1.51
C TYR A 270 -0.56 4.12 0.30
N LEU A 271 -1.20 4.21 -0.87
CA LEU A 271 -0.48 4.48 -2.14
C LEU A 271 -0.20 5.98 -2.36
N ASP A 272 0.51 6.61 -1.44
CA ASP A 272 0.97 7.99 -1.54
C ASP A 272 2.49 8.09 -1.30
N PRO A 273 3.23 8.99 -1.99
CA PRO A 273 4.66 9.20 -1.78
C PRO A 273 5.06 9.56 -0.35
N ASP A 274 4.18 10.14 0.46
CA ASP A 274 4.39 10.39 1.90
C ASP A 274 4.82 9.12 2.65
N ASN A 275 4.23 7.96 2.31
CA ASN A 275 4.56 6.66 2.91
C ASN A 275 5.97 6.14 2.51
N TYR A 276 6.68 6.85 1.64
CA TYR A 276 8.11 6.64 1.35
C TYR A 276 8.96 7.81 1.87
N LEU A 277 8.50 9.05 1.71
CA LEU A 277 9.28 10.22 2.07
C LEU A 277 9.40 10.39 3.59
N MET A 278 8.32 10.25 4.36
CA MET A 278 8.38 10.45 5.81
C MET A 278 9.13 9.33 6.56
N PRO A 279 9.00 8.02 6.22
CA PRO A 279 9.78 6.97 6.88
C PRO A 279 11.29 6.99 6.55
N PHE A 280 11.65 7.33 5.30
CA PHE A 280 13.01 7.12 4.79
C PHE A 280 13.79 8.41 4.49
N VAL A 281 13.13 9.52 4.15
CA VAL A 281 13.77 10.75 3.63
C VAL A 281 13.72 11.91 4.64
N TRP A 282 12.70 11.97 5.51
CA TRP A 282 12.61 12.99 6.56
C TRP A 282 13.74 12.83 7.59
N GLY A 283 14.57 13.86 7.71
CA GLY A 283 15.77 13.86 8.54
C GLY A 283 15.58 14.32 9.99
N GLY A 284 14.36 14.27 10.51
CA GLY A 284 14.03 14.69 11.88
C GLY A 284 13.88 16.21 12.10
N ALA A 285 14.14 17.05 11.08
CA ALA A 285 13.96 18.49 11.21
C ALA A 285 12.48 18.88 11.24
N GLU A 286 12.17 19.90 12.04
CA GLU A 286 10.84 20.45 12.28
C GLU A 286 10.82 21.95 12.04
N PHE A 287 9.65 22.49 11.72
CA PHE A 287 9.49 23.87 11.23
C PHE A 287 8.31 24.55 11.91
N THR A 288 8.42 25.86 12.14
CA THR A 288 7.31 26.69 12.62
C THR A 288 6.47 27.25 11.47
N SER A 289 7.08 27.42 10.30
CA SER A 289 6.41 27.69 9.02
C SER A 289 7.21 27.13 7.86
N ILE A 290 6.51 26.72 6.80
CA ILE A 290 7.09 26.37 5.48
C ILE A 290 6.17 26.99 4.42
N GLY A 291 6.74 27.62 3.40
CA GLY A 291 6.02 28.25 2.30
C GLY A 291 6.56 27.80 0.94
N TYR A 292 5.88 28.25 -0.12
CA TYR A 292 6.39 28.13 -1.48
C TYR A 292 5.95 29.31 -2.35
N HIS A 293 6.78 29.64 -3.33
CA HIS A 293 6.56 30.73 -4.28
C HIS A 293 7.05 30.32 -5.68
N VAL A 294 6.21 30.46 -6.69
CA VAL A 294 6.61 30.27 -8.10
C VAL A 294 7.03 31.62 -8.67
N VAL A 295 8.29 31.72 -9.11
CA VAL A 295 8.86 32.93 -9.73
C VAL A 295 9.48 32.62 -11.09
N THR A 296 9.62 33.63 -11.93
CA THR A 296 10.20 33.49 -13.27
C THR A 296 11.55 34.18 -13.42
N SER A 297 11.87 35.17 -12.58
CA SER A 297 13.20 35.80 -12.56
C SER A 297 14.07 35.27 -11.41
N PRO A 298 15.36 34.94 -11.65
CA PRO A 298 16.33 34.63 -10.60
C PRO A 298 16.47 35.69 -9.51
N SER A 299 16.23 36.96 -9.85
CA SER A 299 16.24 38.07 -8.88
C SER A 299 15.22 37.90 -7.77
N ASP A 300 14.08 37.26 -8.08
CA ASP A 300 12.90 37.29 -7.21
C ASP A 300 13.02 36.26 -6.09
N VAL A 301 13.94 35.30 -6.22
CA VAL A 301 14.35 34.38 -5.15
C VAL A 301 14.84 35.16 -3.91
N ALA A 302 15.49 36.31 -4.12
CA ALA A 302 15.96 37.18 -3.06
C ALA A 302 14.84 37.85 -2.24
N ASN A 303 13.57 37.75 -2.66
CA ASN A 303 12.43 38.30 -1.93
C ASN A 303 11.89 37.39 -0.83
N TYR A 304 12.22 36.09 -0.87
CA TYR A 304 11.57 35.05 -0.05
C TYR A 304 12.52 34.29 0.88
N ILE A 305 13.79 34.13 0.48
CA ILE A 305 14.80 33.43 1.27
C ILE A 305 16.02 34.32 1.55
N SER A 306 16.64 34.08 2.71
CA SER A 306 17.89 34.73 3.12
C SER A 306 19.13 34.09 2.50
N LYS A 307 19.05 32.79 2.15
CA LYS A 307 20.14 32.00 1.57
C LYS A 307 19.55 30.82 0.79
N ALA A 308 20.01 30.61 -0.44
CA ALA A 308 19.74 29.37 -1.17
C ALA A 308 20.65 28.25 -0.63
N GLU A 309 20.08 27.27 0.08
CA GLU A 309 20.83 26.15 0.67
C GLU A 309 20.85 24.91 -0.22
N ARG A 310 19.76 24.65 -0.94
CA ARG A 310 19.72 23.67 -2.04
C ARG A 310 19.14 24.32 -3.29
N VAL A 311 19.72 23.97 -4.44
CA VAL A 311 19.19 24.26 -5.78
C VAL A 311 19.09 22.92 -6.48
N ILE A 312 17.86 22.47 -6.77
CA ILE A 312 17.57 21.18 -7.37
C ILE A 312 16.88 21.41 -8.72
N ASP A 313 17.54 21.04 -9.80
CA ASP A 313 16.93 21.01 -11.12
C ASP A 313 16.04 19.76 -11.25
N THR A 314 14.72 19.97 -11.31
CA THR A 314 13.70 18.92 -11.54
C THR A 314 13.19 19.03 -12.97
N GLU A 315 12.40 18.07 -13.46
CA GLU A 315 11.95 18.06 -14.87
C GLU A 315 11.26 19.37 -15.28
N LYS A 316 10.31 19.87 -14.46
CA LYS A 316 9.51 21.07 -14.74
C LYS A 316 10.00 22.36 -14.09
N TYR A 317 10.63 22.28 -12.91
CA TYR A 317 11.02 23.45 -12.10
C TYR A 317 12.48 23.40 -11.68
N VAL A 318 13.10 24.56 -11.45
CA VAL A 318 14.26 24.62 -10.54
C VAL A 318 13.74 24.89 -9.14
N VAL A 319 13.90 23.93 -8.23
CA VAL A 319 13.48 24.06 -6.83
C VAL A 319 14.61 24.66 -6.02
N VAL A 320 14.38 25.81 -5.39
CA VAL A 320 15.38 26.53 -4.59
C VAL A 320 14.89 26.59 -3.15
N VAL A 321 15.65 25.99 -2.22
CA VAL A 321 15.21 25.78 -0.83
C VAL A 321 16.12 26.53 0.13
N GLY A 322 15.56 27.20 1.13
CA GLY A 322 16.35 27.86 2.17
C GLY A 322 15.55 28.58 3.26
N PRO A 323 16.22 29.17 4.27
CA PRO A 323 15.53 29.83 5.38
C PRO A 323 14.81 31.11 4.91
N SER A 324 13.56 31.29 5.33
CA SER A 324 12.73 32.46 5.03
C SER A 324 13.45 33.77 5.36
N GLY A 325 13.32 34.77 4.51
CA GLY A 325 14.00 36.05 4.66
C GLY A 325 14.14 36.80 3.34
N SER A 326 15.23 37.55 3.17
CA SER A 326 15.52 38.22 1.90
C SER A 326 17.03 38.39 1.68
N GLY A 327 17.41 38.70 0.44
CA GLY A 327 18.80 38.99 0.06
C GLY A 327 19.60 37.78 -0.42
N ALA A 328 19.00 36.59 -0.57
CA ALA A 328 19.68 35.44 -1.18
C ALA A 328 20.19 35.77 -2.59
N SER A 329 21.48 35.51 -2.85
CA SER A 329 22.01 35.51 -4.21
C SER A 329 21.68 34.19 -4.89
N TYR A 330 20.97 34.24 -6.03
CA TYR A 330 20.71 33.09 -6.88
C TYR A 330 21.10 33.40 -8.33
N THR A 331 22.00 32.58 -8.87
CA THR A 331 22.54 32.68 -10.24
C THR A 331 22.43 31.35 -11.00
N GLY A 332 21.57 30.45 -10.51
CA GLY A 332 21.36 29.13 -11.10
C GLY A 332 20.56 29.15 -12.42
N PRO A 333 20.16 27.98 -12.92
CA PRO A 333 19.48 27.85 -14.21
C PRO A 333 18.19 28.67 -14.29
N THR A 334 17.92 29.20 -15.49
CA THR A 334 16.80 30.13 -15.77
C THR A 334 15.84 29.62 -16.85
N GLY A 335 16.08 28.41 -17.39
CA GLY A 335 15.31 27.83 -18.50
C GLY A 335 13.97 27.19 -18.08
N LYS A 336 13.59 27.30 -16.81
CA LYS A 336 12.37 26.75 -16.20
C LYS A 336 11.86 27.74 -15.14
N PRO A 337 10.56 27.72 -14.79
CA PRO A 337 10.07 28.40 -13.59
C PRO A 337 10.84 27.96 -12.34
N ILE A 338 11.02 28.88 -11.40
CA ILE A 338 11.71 28.61 -10.14
C ILE A 338 10.66 28.43 -9.06
N LEU A 339 10.69 27.29 -8.39
CA LEU A 339 9.88 27.03 -7.20
C LEU A 339 10.75 27.29 -5.96
N VAL A 340 10.58 28.46 -5.35
CA VAL A 340 11.23 28.80 -4.09
C VAL A 340 10.46 28.13 -2.96
N VAL A 341 11.15 27.40 -2.09
CA VAL A 341 10.60 26.82 -0.86
C VAL A 341 11.33 27.46 0.31
N ASP A 342 10.59 28.22 1.11
CA ASP A 342 11.12 28.91 2.28
C ASP A 342 10.68 28.21 3.58
N TYR A 343 11.50 28.29 4.63
CA TYR A 343 11.14 27.73 5.93
C TYR A 343 11.70 28.53 7.12
N VAL A 344 11.01 28.42 8.25
CA VAL A 344 11.51 28.82 9.57
C VAL A 344 11.69 27.56 10.41
N LEU A 345 12.94 27.27 10.78
CA LEU A 345 13.30 26.07 11.53
C LEU A 345 12.81 26.16 12.99
N ASP A 346 12.18 25.09 13.47
CA ASP A 346 11.97 24.87 14.90
C ASP A 346 13.25 24.24 15.47
N GLU A 347 14.21 25.09 15.84
CA GLU A 347 15.52 24.65 16.37
C GLU A 347 15.38 23.73 17.58
N ALA A 348 14.40 23.99 18.46
CA ALA A 348 14.20 23.23 19.69
C ALA A 348 13.69 21.82 19.41
N LYS A 349 12.66 21.66 18.58
CA LYS A 349 12.17 20.32 18.16
C LYS A 349 13.19 19.59 17.30
N THR A 350 13.84 20.28 16.37
CA THR A 350 14.89 19.71 15.51
C THR A 350 16.04 19.16 16.35
N SER A 351 16.58 19.95 17.28
CA SER A 351 17.66 19.52 18.18
C SER A 351 17.23 18.32 19.02
N LYS A 352 16.04 18.35 19.61
CA LYS A 352 15.48 17.22 20.39
C LYS A 352 15.38 15.94 19.56
N ASN A 353 14.88 16.02 18.33
CA ASN A 353 14.79 14.89 17.40
C ASN A 353 16.16 14.41 16.94
N TRP A 354 17.18 15.27 16.92
CA TRP A 354 18.54 14.91 16.53
C TRP A 354 19.39 14.34 17.66
N GLU A 355 19.12 14.73 18.91
CA GLU A 355 19.64 14.13 20.14
C GLU A 355 19.00 12.77 20.44
N ASN A 356 17.71 12.62 20.13
CA ASN A 356 16.95 11.40 20.30
C ASN A 356 16.28 11.02 18.96
N PRO A 357 17.06 10.48 18.00
CA PRO A 357 16.52 10.03 16.72
C PRO A 357 15.36 9.06 16.90
N VAL A 358 14.27 9.35 16.19
CA VAL A 358 13.09 8.48 16.08
C VAL A 358 12.81 8.24 14.60
N SER A 359 12.41 7.02 14.26
CA SER A 359 11.76 6.77 12.97
C SER A 359 10.26 7.09 13.09
N MET A 360 9.63 7.52 11.99
CA MET A 360 8.19 7.85 11.98
C MET A 360 7.32 6.61 12.25
N VAL A 361 7.78 5.46 11.73
CA VAL A 361 7.20 4.13 11.89
C VAL A 361 8.31 3.20 12.41
N THR A 362 8.00 1.99 12.90
CA THR A 362 8.96 1.07 13.57
C THR A 362 9.98 0.40 12.63
N ILE A 363 10.31 1.07 11.51
CA ILE A 363 11.23 0.65 10.46
C ILE A 363 11.66 1.91 9.66
N GLY A 364 12.95 2.06 9.32
CA GLY A 364 13.32 2.60 8.01
C GLY A 364 14.29 3.78 7.92
N ALA A 365 14.37 4.67 8.91
CA ALA A 365 15.16 5.88 8.74
C ALA A 365 16.69 5.61 8.68
N PRO A 366 17.44 6.15 7.70
CA PRO A 366 18.91 6.07 7.68
C PRO A 366 19.59 7.04 8.66
N GLY A 367 18.84 7.92 9.33
CA GLY A 367 19.38 8.95 10.21
C GLY A 367 20.01 10.13 9.46
N TRP A 368 19.58 10.36 8.22
CA TRP A 368 20.14 11.38 7.31
C TRP A 368 19.57 12.76 7.63
N LYS A 369 20.44 13.64 8.14
CA LYS A 369 20.07 14.96 8.66
C LYS A 369 20.29 16.06 7.61
N ASP A 370 19.28 16.31 6.78
CA ASP A 370 19.23 17.43 5.83
C ASP A 370 17.99 18.30 6.12
N ILE A 371 18.20 19.59 6.45
CA ILE A 371 17.11 20.52 6.78
C ILE A 371 16.30 20.90 5.52
N PRO A 372 16.89 21.44 4.44
CA PRO A 372 16.17 21.73 3.20
C PRO A 372 15.33 20.55 2.66
N VAL A 373 15.86 19.32 2.66
CA VAL A 373 15.12 18.16 2.17
C VAL A 373 14.03 17.73 3.16
N SER A 374 14.26 17.86 4.47
CA SER A 374 13.18 17.70 5.45
C SER A 374 12.05 18.72 5.26
N ALA A 375 12.36 19.96 4.84
CA ALA A 375 11.36 20.97 4.50
C ALA A 375 10.56 20.57 3.26
N LEU A 376 11.22 20.06 2.21
CA LEU A 376 10.55 19.50 1.03
C LEU A 376 9.61 18.34 1.40
N VAL A 377 10.07 17.39 2.22
CA VAL A 377 9.24 16.27 2.67
C VAL A 377 8.03 16.77 3.45
N LYS A 378 8.21 17.66 4.42
CA LYS A 378 7.10 18.23 5.22
C LYS A 378 6.11 19.01 4.35
N LEU A 379 6.58 19.83 3.40
CA LEU A 379 5.72 20.57 2.47
C LEU A 379 4.94 19.65 1.53
N SER A 380 5.54 18.55 1.04
CA SER A 380 4.85 17.61 0.14
C SER A 380 3.59 16.97 0.73
N ARG A 381 3.43 17.03 2.06
CA ARG A 381 2.28 16.50 2.81
C ARG A 381 1.11 17.46 2.85
N THR A 382 1.37 18.76 2.70
CA THR A 382 0.39 19.84 2.86
C THR A 382 -0.04 20.46 1.54
N LEU A 383 0.57 20.07 0.41
CA LEU A 383 0.25 20.61 -0.90
C LEU A 383 -0.90 19.85 -1.56
N LEU A 384 -2.03 20.51 -1.77
CA LEU A 384 -3.12 19.99 -2.58
C LEU A 384 -2.86 20.10 -4.10
N ASP A 385 -2.13 21.13 -4.56
CA ASP A 385 -1.78 21.28 -5.98
C ASP A 385 -0.87 20.12 -6.46
N PRO A 386 -1.31 19.26 -7.41
CA PRO A 386 -0.57 18.06 -7.77
C PRO A 386 0.70 18.35 -8.59
N GLU A 387 0.79 19.49 -9.30
CA GLU A 387 1.98 19.85 -10.07
C GLU A 387 3.08 20.38 -9.16
N ILE A 388 2.76 21.32 -8.27
CA ILE A 388 3.70 21.84 -7.26
C ILE A 388 4.15 20.72 -6.32
N ARG A 389 3.21 19.87 -5.88
CA ARG A 389 3.51 18.70 -5.04
C ARG A 389 4.49 17.74 -5.72
N THR A 390 4.28 17.44 -7.01
CA THR A 390 5.19 16.57 -7.79
C THR A 390 6.59 17.17 -7.87
N ALA A 391 6.72 18.47 -8.10
CA ALA A 391 8.02 19.16 -8.16
C ALA A 391 8.78 19.08 -6.82
N VAL A 392 8.09 19.30 -5.70
CA VAL A 392 8.65 19.18 -4.34
C VAL A 392 9.11 17.74 -4.04
N ILE A 393 8.29 16.74 -4.38
CA ILE A 393 8.63 15.32 -4.23
C ILE A 393 9.85 14.95 -5.08
N ASN A 394 9.86 15.33 -6.37
CA ASN A 394 11.00 15.08 -7.26
C ASN A 394 12.29 15.68 -6.71
N ALA A 395 12.26 16.91 -6.19
CA ALA A 395 13.45 17.54 -5.60
C ALA A 395 14.01 16.75 -4.41
N ALA A 396 13.14 16.26 -3.51
CA ALA A 396 13.56 15.41 -2.39
C ALA A 396 14.14 14.07 -2.88
N VAL A 397 13.48 13.41 -3.84
CA VAL A 397 13.93 12.14 -4.44
C VAL A 397 15.29 12.25 -5.13
N ILE A 398 15.53 13.35 -5.86
CA ILE A 398 16.81 13.60 -6.55
C ILE A 398 17.96 13.76 -5.55
N VAL A 399 17.80 14.59 -4.50
CA VAL A 399 18.86 14.78 -3.50
C VAL A 399 19.12 13.48 -2.73
N PHE A 400 18.05 12.76 -2.35
CA PHE A 400 18.17 11.46 -1.67
C PHE A 400 18.93 10.43 -2.50
N ASN A 401 18.63 10.29 -3.80
CA ASN A 401 19.39 9.40 -4.68
C ASN A 401 20.86 9.84 -4.83
N ASN A 402 21.11 11.14 -5.02
CA ASN A 402 22.46 11.67 -5.21
C ASN A 402 23.35 11.48 -3.97
N GLU A 403 22.80 11.60 -2.77
CA GLU A 403 23.52 11.37 -1.52
C GLU A 403 23.52 9.91 -1.03
N ALA A 404 22.73 9.03 -1.64
CA ALA A 404 22.68 7.59 -1.37
C ALA A 404 22.67 7.17 0.13
N PRO A 405 21.85 7.76 1.02
CA PRO A 405 21.71 7.28 2.40
C PRO A 405 21.03 5.89 2.46
N MET A 406 20.34 5.50 1.38
CA MET A 406 19.90 4.13 1.12
C MET A 406 20.40 3.66 -0.24
N ILE A 407 20.68 2.36 -0.34
CA ILE A 407 21.00 1.70 -1.61
C ILE A 407 19.75 0.93 -2.05
N MET A 408 19.01 1.49 -3.00
CA MET A 408 17.88 0.81 -3.64
C MET A 408 18.37 -0.42 -4.40
N LEU A 409 17.81 -1.61 -4.16
CA LEU A 409 18.16 -2.84 -4.87
C LEU A 409 17.22 -3.08 -6.05
N GLY A 410 15.91 -3.06 -5.79
CA GLY A 410 14.90 -3.28 -6.82
C GLY A 410 13.48 -3.06 -6.34
N GLN A 411 12.56 -3.08 -7.30
CA GLN A 411 11.11 -2.98 -7.14
C GLN A 411 10.47 -4.28 -7.61
N ALA A 412 9.53 -4.84 -6.87
CA ALA A 412 8.86 -6.08 -7.26
C ALA A 412 8.08 -5.87 -8.56
N VAL A 413 7.96 -6.91 -9.39
CA VAL A 413 7.11 -6.88 -10.59
C VAL A 413 5.87 -7.72 -10.42
N ARG A 414 4.87 -7.49 -11.28
CA ARG A 414 3.65 -8.29 -11.31
C ARG A 414 4.00 -9.73 -11.69
N ALA A 415 3.85 -10.62 -10.73
CA ALA A 415 3.82 -12.06 -10.93
C ALA A 415 2.56 -12.61 -10.30
N GLU A 416 1.88 -13.50 -11.01
CA GLU A 416 0.57 -14.02 -10.65
C GLU A 416 0.48 -15.48 -11.06
N ASN A 417 -0.23 -16.29 -10.28
CA ASN A 417 -0.48 -17.67 -10.64
C ASN A 417 -1.97 -18.00 -10.49
N TYR A 418 -2.61 -18.25 -11.63
CA TYR A 418 -4.00 -18.72 -11.69
C TYR A 418 -4.23 -19.67 -12.86
N GLY A 419 -5.35 -20.39 -12.83
CA GLY A 419 -5.81 -21.22 -13.94
C GLY A 419 -5.97 -20.43 -15.23
N SER A 420 -5.66 -21.02 -16.39
CA SER A 420 -5.80 -20.35 -17.70
C SER A 420 -7.26 -20.05 -18.08
N TRP A 421 -8.22 -20.53 -17.29
CA TRP A 421 -9.65 -20.28 -17.39
C TRP A 421 -10.09 -19.03 -16.64
N VAL A 422 -9.23 -18.43 -15.81
CA VAL A 422 -9.52 -17.22 -15.02
C VAL A 422 -9.15 -15.97 -15.83
N HIS A 423 -10.11 -15.05 -15.94
CA HIS A 423 -10.04 -13.86 -16.79
C HIS A 423 -10.30 -12.58 -15.99
N ASP A 424 -9.84 -11.45 -16.54
CA ASP A 424 -9.92 -10.10 -15.95
C ASP A 424 -9.36 -9.96 -14.53
N MET A 425 -8.53 -10.92 -14.09
CA MET A 425 -7.71 -10.81 -12.90
C MET A 425 -6.80 -9.59 -13.02
N TYR A 426 -7.14 -8.54 -12.26
CA TYR A 426 -6.32 -7.36 -12.06
C TYR A 426 -6.00 -7.25 -10.57
N TYR A 427 -4.72 -7.03 -10.26
CA TYR A 427 -4.35 -6.57 -8.93
C TYR A 427 -4.04 -5.09 -9.07
N PRO A 428 -4.75 -4.20 -8.35
CA PRO A 428 -4.36 -2.81 -8.25
C PRO A 428 -2.97 -2.71 -7.63
N LEU A 429 -2.36 -1.54 -7.72
CA LEU A 429 -1.10 -1.27 -7.03
C LEU A 429 -1.24 -1.42 -5.49
N SER A 430 -2.48 -1.47 -4.96
CA SER A 430 -2.86 -1.83 -3.57
C SER A 430 -3.03 -3.34 -3.32
N ALA A 431 -2.35 -4.20 -4.09
CA ALA A 431 -2.09 -5.62 -3.81
C ALA A 431 -3.26 -6.63 -3.79
N PHE A 432 -4.54 -6.24 -3.85
CA PHE A 432 -5.69 -7.17 -3.78
C PHE A 432 -6.71 -6.96 -4.91
N ALA A 433 -7.04 -8.03 -5.63
CA ALA A 433 -8.06 -8.03 -6.68
C ALA A 433 -9.49 -7.94 -6.08
N ARG A 434 -10.46 -7.54 -6.90
CA ARG A 434 -11.90 -7.66 -6.58
C ARG A 434 -12.49 -8.84 -7.32
N TYR A 435 -12.91 -9.88 -6.59
CA TYR A 435 -13.35 -11.14 -7.21
C TYR A 435 -14.71 -11.06 -7.91
N ASP A 436 -15.49 -9.98 -7.67
CA ASP A 436 -16.74 -9.68 -8.38
C ASP A 436 -16.52 -9.03 -9.75
N LEU A 437 -15.26 -8.81 -10.14
CA LEU A 437 -14.85 -8.33 -11.47
C LEU A 437 -14.02 -9.36 -12.23
N VAL A 438 -13.66 -10.47 -11.58
CA VAL A 438 -13.03 -11.65 -12.18
C VAL A 438 -14.14 -12.57 -12.69
N TRP A 439 -13.88 -13.34 -13.74
CA TRP A 439 -14.79 -14.37 -14.26
C TRP A 439 -14.02 -15.56 -14.83
N GLU A 440 -14.71 -16.68 -15.01
CA GLU A 440 -14.13 -17.93 -15.52
C GLU A 440 -14.79 -18.43 -16.81
N ASP A 441 -14.04 -19.16 -17.62
CA ASP A 441 -14.61 -19.84 -18.80
C ASP A 441 -15.83 -20.70 -18.41
N PRO A 442 -16.97 -20.65 -19.13
CA PRO A 442 -18.18 -21.40 -18.78
C PRO A 442 -18.04 -22.94 -18.73
N ASP A 443 -16.92 -23.47 -19.19
CA ASP A 443 -16.53 -24.87 -19.17
C ASP A 443 -15.18 -25.11 -18.44
N ALA A 444 -14.84 -24.23 -17.49
CA ALA A 444 -13.73 -24.39 -16.55
C ALA A 444 -13.77 -25.73 -15.77
N PRO A 445 -12.63 -26.16 -15.19
CA PRO A 445 -12.56 -27.43 -14.45
C PRO A 445 -13.54 -27.47 -13.27
N VAL A 446 -14.38 -28.51 -13.22
CA VAL A 446 -15.27 -28.74 -12.06
C VAL A 446 -14.66 -29.77 -11.13
N VAL A 447 -14.21 -29.33 -9.94
CA VAL A 447 -13.46 -30.17 -8.99
C VAL A 447 -14.04 -30.03 -7.59
N ASP A 448 -14.27 -31.16 -6.91
CA ASP A 448 -14.77 -31.15 -5.53
C ASP A 448 -13.67 -30.66 -4.56
N THR A 449 -14.00 -29.71 -3.68
CA THR A 449 -13.04 -29.15 -2.71
C THR A 449 -12.91 -30.00 -1.45
N GLY A 450 -13.83 -30.95 -1.21
CA GLY A 450 -13.95 -31.68 0.04
C GLY A 450 -14.45 -30.84 1.22
N VAL A 451 -14.77 -29.55 1.01
CA VAL A 451 -15.14 -28.58 2.04
C VAL A 451 -16.55 -28.05 1.79
N ALA A 452 -17.41 -28.09 2.81
CA ALA A 452 -18.78 -27.54 2.81
C ALA A 452 -19.70 -28.00 1.64
N GLY A 453 -19.34 -29.06 0.90
CA GLY A 453 -20.04 -29.48 -0.33
C GLY A 453 -19.81 -28.54 -1.52
N VAL A 454 -18.85 -27.62 -1.42
CA VAL A 454 -18.48 -26.66 -2.45
C VAL A 454 -17.55 -27.30 -3.47
N LYS A 455 -17.71 -26.92 -4.72
CA LYS A 455 -16.83 -27.29 -5.83
C LYS A 455 -16.13 -26.04 -6.32
N ASN A 456 -14.92 -26.21 -6.83
CA ASN A 456 -14.44 -25.30 -7.85
C ASN A 456 -15.29 -25.50 -9.11
N ASP A 457 -15.90 -24.43 -9.61
CA ASP A 457 -16.74 -24.38 -10.80
C ASP A 457 -16.88 -22.93 -11.31
N PRO A 458 -17.36 -22.68 -12.55
CA PRO A 458 -17.46 -21.31 -13.11
C PRO A 458 -18.33 -20.31 -12.31
N ASN A 459 -19.02 -20.74 -11.24
CA ASN A 459 -19.80 -19.89 -10.36
C ASN A 459 -19.20 -19.75 -8.95
N THR A 460 -18.03 -20.35 -8.72
CA THR A 460 -17.35 -20.46 -7.41
C THR A 460 -15.83 -20.39 -7.54
N MET A 461 -15.26 -19.19 -7.34
CA MET A 461 -13.81 -18.97 -7.28
C MET A 461 -13.21 -19.62 -6.03
N VAL A 462 -12.18 -20.45 -6.16
CA VAL A 462 -11.53 -21.15 -5.03
C VAL A 462 -10.05 -20.75 -4.89
N ILE A 463 -9.67 -20.33 -3.68
CA ILE A 463 -8.36 -19.77 -3.36
C ILE A 463 -7.68 -20.63 -2.27
N ALA A 464 -6.61 -21.34 -2.61
CA ALA A 464 -5.82 -22.12 -1.66
C ALA A 464 -4.73 -21.25 -0.99
N THR A 465 -4.98 -20.81 0.24
CA THR A 465 -4.15 -19.83 0.97
C THR A 465 -3.57 -20.40 2.27
N ILE A 466 -2.87 -19.56 3.04
CA ILE A 466 -2.18 -19.89 4.30
C ILE A 466 -2.50 -18.90 5.41
N GLY A 467 -2.44 -19.38 6.65
CA GLY A 467 -2.74 -18.60 7.83
C GLY A 467 -4.23 -18.26 7.97
N TRP A 468 -4.54 -17.55 9.03
CA TRP A 468 -5.88 -17.11 9.40
C TRP A 468 -5.83 -15.60 9.68
N PRO A 469 -6.86 -14.80 9.32
CA PRO A 469 -6.90 -13.39 9.69
C PRO A 469 -6.91 -13.23 11.21
N ASP A 470 -6.24 -12.21 11.74
CA ASP A 470 -6.22 -11.92 13.19
C ASP A 470 -7.63 -11.60 13.73
N THR A 471 -8.51 -11.12 12.84
CA THR A 471 -9.86 -10.63 13.15
C THR A 471 -10.66 -10.35 11.87
N PHE A 472 -11.99 -10.35 11.95
CA PHE A 472 -12.84 -9.79 10.89
C PHE A 472 -13.19 -8.29 11.10
N ASP A 473 -12.52 -7.62 12.04
CA ASP A 473 -12.74 -6.21 12.37
C ASP A 473 -11.72 -5.25 11.71
N PRO A 474 -12.15 -4.29 10.88
CA PRO A 474 -11.27 -3.31 10.24
C PRO A 474 -10.57 -2.34 11.21
N ALA A 475 -11.01 -2.22 12.47
CA ALA A 475 -10.31 -1.42 13.47
C ALA A 475 -9.09 -2.12 14.10
N LYS A 476 -8.88 -3.41 13.81
CA LYS A 476 -7.78 -4.21 14.35
C LYS A 476 -6.87 -4.79 13.26
N SER A 477 -7.39 -5.36 12.17
CA SER A 477 -6.52 -6.03 11.20
C SER A 477 -5.54 -5.04 10.58
N TYR A 478 -4.26 -5.37 10.68
CA TYR A 478 -3.14 -4.69 10.05
C TYR A 478 -2.21 -5.74 9.42
N GLU A 479 -2.83 -6.74 8.78
CA GLU A 479 -2.18 -7.85 8.08
C GLU A 479 -2.89 -8.15 6.75
N SER A 480 -2.16 -8.76 5.82
CA SER A 480 -2.55 -8.81 4.42
C SER A 480 -3.79 -9.66 4.13
N PHE A 481 -4.06 -10.73 4.88
CA PHE A 481 -5.18 -11.62 4.58
C PHE A 481 -6.52 -11.03 5.05
N GLY A 482 -6.56 -10.44 6.24
CA GLY A 482 -7.71 -9.63 6.68
C GLY A 482 -7.99 -8.46 5.73
N TRP A 483 -6.94 -7.78 5.25
CA TRP A 483 -7.08 -6.70 4.26
C TRP A 483 -7.64 -7.20 2.92
N GLU A 484 -7.20 -8.36 2.43
CA GLU A 484 -7.76 -9.00 1.22
C GLU A 484 -9.25 -9.33 1.37
N LEU A 485 -9.64 -9.90 2.51
CA LEU A 485 -11.05 -10.21 2.83
C LEU A 485 -11.89 -8.93 2.88
N PHE A 486 -11.38 -7.86 3.49
CA PHE A 486 -12.09 -6.59 3.61
C PHE A 486 -12.28 -5.89 2.27
N TRP A 487 -11.43 -6.16 1.27
CA TRP A 487 -11.65 -5.74 -0.12
C TRP A 487 -12.88 -6.39 -0.78
N GLN A 488 -13.31 -7.56 -0.29
CA GLN A 488 -14.47 -8.27 -0.82
C GLN A 488 -15.76 -7.98 -0.04
N ILE A 489 -15.65 -7.67 1.26
CA ILE A 489 -16.83 -7.54 2.15
C ILE A 489 -17.14 -6.12 2.63
N TYR A 490 -16.23 -5.15 2.54
CA TYR A 490 -16.50 -3.78 2.96
C TYR A 490 -16.25 -2.77 1.82
N SER A 491 -17.27 -1.97 1.51
CA SER A 491 -17.09 -0.73 0.75
C SER A 491 -16.47 0.35 1.63
N LYS A 492 -15.79 1.31 0.99
CA LYS A 492 -15.01 2.38 1.61
C LYS A 492 -15.45 3.75 1.09
N PRO A 493 -15.02 4.89 1.66
CA PRO A 493 -15.30 6.20 1.08
C PRO A 493 -14.77 6.33 -0.35
N VAL A 494 -13.52 5.93 -0.58
CA VAL A 494 -12.84 6.00 -1.88
C VAL A 494 -12.06 4.72 -2.12
N THR A 495 -11.77 4.42 -3.38
CA THR A 495 -11.10 3.19 -3.81
C THR A 495 -10.04 3.48 -4.88
N TYR A 496 -9.36 2.44 -5.37
CA TYR A 496 -8.56 2.53 -6.60
C TYR A 496 -9.21 1.72 -7.71
N TYR A 497 -9.22 2.25 -8.93
CA TYR A 497 -9.72 1.53 -10.10
C TYR A 497 -8.56 0.98 -10.94
N TYR A 498 -8.51 -0.34 -11.08
CA TYR A 498 -7.43 -1.06 -11.79
C TYR A 498 -6.03 -0.61 -11.33
N GLU A 499 -5.16 -0.22 -12.25
CA GLU A 499 -3.76 0.11 -12.00
C GLU A 499 -3.55 1.60 -11.67
N ASN A 500 -4.64 2.37 -11.48
CA ASN A 500 -4.56 3.77 -11.07
C ASN A 500 -4.16 3.90 -9.58
N THR A 501 -3.38 4.93 -9.25
CA THR A 501 -3.07 5.31 -7.85
C THR A 501 -3.80 6.58 -7.40
N GLU A 502 -4.59 7.21 -8.28
CA GLU A 502 -5.48 8.29 -7.90
C GLU A 502 -6.75 7.71 -7.23
N PRO A 503 -7.19 8.26 -6.09
CA PRO A 503 -8.44 7.84 -5.44
C PRO A 503 -9.65 8.08 -6.35
N GLU A 504 -10.55 7.10 -6.41
CA GLU A 504 -11.80 7.14 -7.18
C GLU A 504 -13.01 7.03 -6.24
N PRO A 505 -14.18 7.60 -6.61
CA PRO A 505 -15.40 7.53 -5.80
C PRO A 505 -15.89 6.10 -5.51
N GLU A 506 -16.27 5.83 -4.26
CA GLU A 506 -16.95 4.58 -3.87
C GLU A 506 -18.23 4.88 -3.07
N LEU A 507 -18.18 4.89 -1.73
CA LEU A 507 -19.28 5.37 -0.88
C LEU A 507 -19.30 6.90 -0.76
N ALA A 508 -18.14 7.56 -0.82
CA ALA A 508 -18.07 8.99 -1.05
C ALA A 508 -18.12 9.24 -2.56
N VAL A 509 -19.15 9.96 -3.01
CA VAL A 509 -19.41 10.20 -4.44
C VAL A 509 -18.66 11.43 -4.97
N ALA A 510 -18.21 12.29 -4.06
CA ALA A 510 -17.37 13.44 -4.33
C ALA A 510 -16.68 13.91 -3.02
N TRP A 511 -15.60 14.68 -3.14
CA TRP A 511 -14.91 15.28 -1.99
C TRP A 511 -14.41 16.69 -2.27
N ALA A 512 -14.26 17.49 -1.22
CA ALA A 512 -13.66 18.82 -1.26
C ALA A 512 -12.92 19.13 0.05
N PHE A 513 -11.98 20.07 -0.01
CA PHE A 513 -11.23 20.60 1.12
C PHE A 513 -11.62 22.06 1.37
N SER A 514 -11.55 22.50 2.63
CA SER A 514 -11.62 23.93 2.98
C SER A 514 -10.52 24.74 2.29
N SER A 515 -10.69 26.06 2.21
CA SER A 515 -9.72 26.94 1.55
C SER A 515 -8.34 26.94 2.25
N ASP A 516 -8.32 26.68 3.57
CA ASP A 516 -7.12 26.46 4.39
C ASP A 516 -6.66 24.98 4.44
N GLU A 517 -7.38 24.10 3.76
CA GLU A 517 -7.13 22.65 3.61
C GLU A 517 -7.14 21.85 4.94
N THR A 518 -7.60 22.43 6.05
CA THR A 518 -7.70 21.74 7.35
C THR A 518 -9.02 21.00 7.59
N GLU A 519 -9.98 21.06 6.65
CA GLU A 519 -11.24 20.33 6.72
C GLU A 519 -11.48 19.57 5.41
N LEU A 520 -11.79 18.27 5.49
CA LEU A 520 -12.15 17.42 4.36
C LEU A 520 -13.65 17.11 4.43
N TYR A 521 -14.35 17.36 3.35
CA TYR A 521 -15.78 17.07 3.15
C TYR A 521 -15.94 15.89 2.21
N LEU A 522 -16.65 14.85 2.64
CA LEU A 522 -17.02 13.70 1.82
C LEU A 522 -18.54 13.68 1.65
N ILE A 523 -19.01 13.70 0.40
CA ILE A 523 -20.43 13.58 0.08
C ILE A 523 -20.79 12.10 0.00
N ILE A 524 -21.70 11.61 0.83
CA ILE A 524 -21.97 10.17 0.95
C ILE A 524 -23.11 9.73 0.02
N ARG A 525 -22.96 8.56 -0.60
CA ARG A 525 -23.92 7.92 -1.52
C ARG A 525 -25.24 7.57 -0.82
N GLY A 526 -26.36 7.96 -1.42
CA GLY A 526 -27.69 7.55 -1.00
C GLY A 526 -28.05 6.11 -1.42
N GLY A 527 -28.90 5.45 -0.63
CA GLY A 527 -29.45 4.12 -0.97
C GLY A 527 -28.52 2.94 -0.70
N VAL A 528 -27.40 3.14 0.00
CA VAL A 528 -26.50 2.07 0.42
C VAL A 528 -27.05 1.39 1.67
N VAL A 529 -26.92 0.07 1.74
CA VAL A 529 -27.18 -0.72 2.95
C VAL A 529 -26.01 -1.66 3.25
N ALA A 530 -25.85 -2.00 4.53
CA ALA A 530 -25.02 -3.09 5.01
C ALA A 530 -25.89 -4.32 5.30
N TYR A 531 -25.42 -5.50 4.90
CA TYR A 531 -26.07 -6.78 5.17
C TYR A 531 -25.41 -7.51 6.36
N ASP A 532 -26.25 -7.92 7.31
CA ASP A 532 -25.92 -8.80 8.43
C ASP A 532 -26.44 -10.22 8.13
N PRO A 533 -25.54 -11.16 7.76
CA PRO A 533 -25.93 -12.54 7.47
C PRO A 533 -26.29 -13.35 8.73
N TRP A 534 -25.90 -12.88 9.93
CA TRP A 534 -26.09 -13.60 11.19
C TRP A 534 -27.52 -13.48 11.72
N ASN A 535 -28.19 -12.36 11.43
CA ASN A 535 -29.61 -12.13 11.75
C ASN A 535 -30.49 -11.95 10.49
N ASN A 536 -29.91 -12.06 9.29
CA ASN A 536 -30.55 -11.79 7.99
C ASN A 536 -31.27 -10.42 7.96
N LYS A 537 -30.53 -9.36 8.31
CA LYS A 537 -31.04 -7.98 8.41
C LYS A 537 -30.18 -7.04 7.55
N THR A 538 -30.80 -6.00 7.01
CA THR A 538 -30.09 -4.87 6.38
C THR A 538 -30.16 -3.63 7.25
N TYR A 539 -29.11 -2.81 7.20
CA TYR A 539 -29.00 -1.53 7.88
C TYR A 539 -28.69 -0.44 6.85
N PRO A 540 -29.36 0.72 6.83
CA PRO A 540 -28.96 1.83 5.97
C PRO A 540 -27.54 2.29 6.33
N ILE A 541 -26.83 2.87 5.36
CA ILE A 541 -25.55 3.54 5.56
C ILE A 541 -25.68 5.01 5.18
N ASP A 542 -25.36 5.89 6.11
CA ASP A 542 -25.27 7.35 5.89
C ASP A 542 -23.96 7.96 6.42
N ALA A 543 -23.82 9.28 6.34
CA ALA A 543 -22.66 10.02 6.83
C ALA A 543 -22.33 9.76 8.33
N THR A 544 -23.31 9.42 9.15
CA THR A 544 -23.13 9.04 10.55
C THR A 544 -22.37 7.72 10.67
N ASP A 545 -22.69 6.72 9.87
CA ASP A 545 -22.00 5.43 9.86
C ASP A 545 -20.56 5.56 9.37
N VAL A 546 -20.34 6.42 8.37
CA VAL A 546 -18.99 6.74 7.85
C VAL A 546 -18.14 7.41 8.93
N LEU A 547 -18.66 8.45 9.59
CA LEU A 547 -17.94 9.12 10.68
C LEU A 547 -17.73 8.19 11.88
N PHE A 548 -18.75 7.40 12.27
CA PHE A 548 -18.67 6.44 13.36
C PHE A 548 -17.62 5.37 13.11
N SER A 549 -17.55 4.81 11.89
CA SER A 549 -16.55 3.81 11.50
C SER A 549 -15.13 4.33 11.71
N ILE A 550 -14.80 5.50 11.16
CA ILE A 550 -13.47 6.10 11.27
C ILE A 550 -13.15 6.57 12.70
N TRP A 551 -14.13 7.19 13.39
CA TRP A 551 -13.99 7.58 14.80
C TRP A 551 -13.70 6.36 15.69
N ARG A 552 -14.38 5.24 15.43
CA ARG A 552 -14.25 4.00 16.19
C ARG A 552 -12.87 3.35 16.03
N VAL A 553 -12.24 3.42 14.85
CA VAL A 553 -10.84 2.98 14.67
C VAL A 553 -9.91 3.73 15.64
N ALA A 554 -9.99 5.07 15.65
CA ALA A 554 -9.19 5.90 16.56
C ALA A 554 -9.58 5.73 18.05
N ARG A 555 -10.86 5.45 18.35
CA ARG A 555 -11.35 5.23 19.72
C ARG A 555 -10.86 3.92 20.30
N LEU A 556 -10.97 2.82 19.55
CA LEU A 556 -10.61 1.50 20.04
C LEU A 556 -9.09 1.39 20.25
N ASN A 557 -8.29 2.04 19.40
CA ASN A 557 -6.84 2.14 19.50
C ASN A 557 -6.17 0.78 19.79
N LEU A 558 -6.54 -0.23 19.01
CA LEU A 558 -6.24 -1.62 19.34
C LEU A 558 -4.75 -1.94 19.15
N PRO A 559 -4.10 -2.68 20.08
CA PRO A 559 -2.67 -2.95 20.01
C PRO A 559 -2.27 -3.63 18.69
N GLY A 560 -1.33 -3.04 17.96
CA GLY A 560 -0.88 -3.53 16.65
C GLY A 560 -1.84 -3.27 15.49
N GLY A 561 -2.98 -2.60 15.73
CA GLY A 561 -3.93 -2.20 14.70
C GLY A 561 -3.59 -0.85 14.04
N PRO A 562 -4.32 -0.46 12.99
CA PRO A 562 -3.97 0.66 12.12
C PRO A 562 -4.43 2.05 12.65
N SER A 563 -4.69 2.18 13.95
CA SER A 563 -5.27 3.38 14.57
C SER A 563 -4.52 4.68 14.26
N TRP A 564 -3.18 4.60 14.18
CA TRP A 564 -2.29 5.73 13.84
C TRP A 564 -2.64 6.39 12.50
N MET A 565 -3.10 5.61 11.51
CA MET A 565 -3.51 6.09 10.18
C MET A 565 -4.71 7.04 10.24
N VAL A 566 -5.47 7.03 11.34
CA VAL A 566 -6.53 8.00 11.63
C VAL A 566 -6.05 9.03 12.66
N SER A 567 -5.55 8.55 13.81
CA SER A 567 -5.31 9.39 14.99
C SER A 567 -4.24 10.44 14.79
N ASP A 568 -3.30 10.26 13.87
CA ASP A 568 -2.18 11.19 13.69
C ASP A 568 -2.53 12.36 12.76
N PHE A 569 -3.61 12.23 11.99
CA PHE A 569 -3.99 13.15 10.93
C PHE A 569 -5.37 13.80 11.16
N ILE A 570 -6.31 13.08 11.76
CA ILE A 570 -7.70 13.53 11.99
C ILE A 570 -7.95 13.80 13.48
N ASP A 571 -8.57 14.93 13.80
CA ASP A 571 -9.30 15.09 15.06
C ASP A 571 -10.72 14.56 14.89
N VAL A 572 -10.90 13.28 15.22
CA VAL A 572 -12.18 12.58 15.08
C VAL A 572 -13.26 13.15 16.00
N ASN A 573 -12.92 13.87 17.07
CA ASN A 573 -13.87 14.47 17.99
C ASN A 573 -14.32 15.88 17.57
N ALA A 574 -13.49 16.59 16.81
CA ALA A 574 -13.84 17.87 16.15
C ALA A 574 -14.42 17.69 14.73
N SER A 575 -14.52 16.44 14.26
CA SER A 575 -15.22 16.06 13.03
C SER A 575 -16.74 16.01 13.26
N GLN A 576 -17.56 16.10 12.20
CA GLN A 576 -19.02 16.16 12.32
C GLN A 576 -19.75 15.67 11.06
N VAL A 577 -20.98 15.20 11.23
CA VAL A 577 -21.97 15.04 10.14
C VAL A 577 -22.63 16.39 9.85
N LEU A 578 -22.87 16.67 8.57
CA LEU A 578 -23.55 17.85 8.05
C LEU A 578 -24.75 17.46 7.19
N SER A 579 -25.80 18.29 7.21
CA SER A 579 -26.80 18.26 6.14
C SER A 579 -26.25 18.85 4.84
N GLU A 580 -26.93 18.58 3.73
CA GLU A 580 -26.60 19.16 2.43
C GLU A 580 -26.77 20.69 2.43
N ASP A 581 -27.78 21.23 3.13
CA ASP A 581 -27.98 22.68 3.30
C ASP A 581 -26.82 23.34 4.10
N GLU A 582 -26.28 22.65 5.11
CA GLU A 582 -25.12 23.13 5.88
C GLU A 582 -23.85 23.08 5.02
N PHE A 583 -23.69 22.03 4.21
CA PHE A 583 -22.59 21.93 3.25
C PHE A 583 -22.68 23.01 2.15
N GLU A 584 -23.87 23.28 1.60
CA GLU A 584 -24.08 24.29 0.55
C GLU A 584 -23.68 25.70 1.03
N GLN A 585 -24.02 26.04 2.28
CA GLN A 585 -23.59 27.29 2.92
C GLN A 585 -22.06 27.38 3.03
N ILE A 586 -21.40 26.28 3.40
CA ILE A 586 -19.94 26.20 3.47
C ILE A 586 -19.32 26.29 2.06
N ALA A 587 -19.86 25.56 1.09
CA ALA A 587 -19.39 25.52 -0.30
C ALA A 587 -19.37 26.92 -0.93
N SER A 588 -20.37 27.75 -0.64
CA SER A 588 -20.46 29.12 -1.13
C SER A 588 -19.27 30.04 -0.77
N SER A 589 -18.44 29.65 0.20
CA SER A 589 -17.21 30.36 0.59
C SER A 589 -15.99 30.06 -0.30
N GLY A 590 -16.05 29.05 -1.17
CA GLY A 590 -14.95 28.64 -2.05
C GLY A 590 -14.11 27.50 -1.46
N LEU A 591 -14.57 26.28 -1.68
CA LEU A 591 -13.82 25.04 -1.39
C LEU A 591 -12.87 24.71 -2.54
N LYS A 592 -11.94 23.78 -2.29
CA LYS A 592 -11.00 23.24 -3.28
C LYS A 592 -11.25 21.75 -3.49
N THR A 593 -11.10 21.23 -4.69
CA THR A 593 -11.03 19.79 -4.93
C THR A 593 -9.96 19.46 -5.96
N VAL A 594 -9.42 18.25 -5.89
CA VAL A 594 -8.52 17.69 -6.90
C VAL A 594 -9.13 16.38 -7.37
N TYR A 595 -9.30 16.27 -8.68
CA TYR A 595 -9.82 15.08 -9.34
C TYR A 595 -9.29 15.00 -10.77
N HIS A 596 -8.78 13.83 -11.14
CA HIS A 596 -8.07 13.54 -12.39
C HIS A 596 -6.91 14.50 -12.65
N GLY A 597 -6.14 14.78 -11.60
CA GLY A 597 -4.97 15.67 -11.61
C GLY A 597 -5.28 17.17 -11.73
N GLU A 598 -6.55 17.58 -11.74
CA GLU A 598 -6.95 18.99 -11.89
C GLU A 598 -7.42 19.60 -10.56
N LEU A 599 -6.76 20.67 -10.11
CA LEU A 599 -7.22 21.49 -8.98
C LEU A 599 -8.36 22.43 -9.42
N LYS A 600 -9.50 22.35 -8.75
CA LYS A 600 -10.73 23.09 -9.04
C LYS A 600 -11.25 23.80 -7.79
N THR A 601 -11.79 25.00 -7.97
CA THR A 601 -12.59 25.68 -6.94
C THR A 601 -14.04 25.18 -7.02
N VAL A 602 -14.73 25.11 -5.88
CA VAL A 602 -16.10 24.61 -5.73
C VAL A 602 -16.92 25.58 -4.91
N SER A 603 -18.10 25.94 -5.42
CA SER A 603 -19.01 26.94 -4.84
C SER A 603 -20.37 26.39 -4.41
N SER A 604 -20.73 25.17 -4.83
CA SER A 604 -21.98 24.47 -4.47
C SER A 604 -21.80 22.94 -4.46
N LEU A 605 -22.73 22.23 -3.83
CA LEU A 605 -22.86 20.78 -3.95
C LEU A 605 -23.12 20.35 -5.40
N SER A 606 -23.92 21.11 -6.15
CA SER A 606 -24.25 20.78 -7.54
C SER A 606 -23.02 20.83 -8.47
N GLU A 607 -22.15 21.82 -8.28
CA GLU A 607 -20.87 21.94 -8.98
C GLU A 607 -19.92 20.81 -8.58
N LEU A 608 -19.84 20.49 -7.29
CA LEU A 608 -19.02 19.39 -6.79
C LEU A 608 -19.43 18.05 -7.41
N LEU A 609 -20.72 17.69 -7.35
CA LEU A 609 -21.21 16.44 -7.92
C LEU A 609 -21.00 16.39 -9.45
N SER A 610 -21.11 17.53 -10.15
CA SER A 610 -20.82 17.64 -11.58
C SER A 610 -19.34 17.37 -11.92
N ILE A 611 -18.39 17.85 -11.10
CA ILE A 611 -16.95 17.55 -11.28
C ILE A 611 -16.68 16.04 -11.23
N PHE A 612 -17.38 15.32 -10.36
CA PHE A 612 -17.29 13.87 -10.20
C PHE A 612 -18.26 13.06 -11.08
N ASN A 613 -19.00 13.72 -12.00
CA ASN A 613 -20.01 13.13 -12.86
C ASN A 613 -21.11 12.32 -12.12
N TYR A 614 -21.46 12.72 -10.90
CA TYR A 614 -22.46 12.03 -10.08
C TYR A 614 -23.85 12.66 -10.17
N THR A 615 -24.87 11.82 -10.41
CA THR A 615 -26.29 12.25 -10.52
C THR A 615 -27.25 11.42 -9.64
N GLY A 616 -26.72 10.60 -8.73
CA GLY A 616 -27.54 9.79 -7.82
C GLY A 616 -27.97 10.57 -6.59
N SER A 617 -28.70 9.91 -5.68
CA SER A 617 -29.02 10.47 -4.37
C SER A 617 -27.82 10.45 -3.42
N THR A 618 -27.90 11.24 -2.37
CA THR A 618 -26.90 11.39 -1.31
C THR A 618 -27.50 11.07 0.07
N ALA A 619 -26.62 10.81 1.04
CA ALA A 619 -26.97 10.45 2.43
C ALA A 619 -26.18 11.32 3.43
N GLY A 620 -26.23 12.64 3.21
CA GLY A 620 -25.51 13.62 4.01
C GLY A 620 -24.01 13.72 3.71
N VAL A 621 -23.33 14.54 4.50
CA VAL A 621 -21.92 14.91 4.30
C VAL A 621 -21.13 14.67 5.58
N VAL A 622 -19.94 14.07 5.46
CA VAL A 622 -18.99 13.96 6.57
C VAL A 622 -17.96 15.08 6.46
N LYS A 623 -17.80 15.88 7.51
CA LYS A 623 -16.66 16.79 7.67
C LYS A 623 -15.64 16.18 8.62
N PHE A 624 -14.51 15.74 8.09
CA PHE A 624 -13.33 15.40 8.88
C PHE A 624 -12.53 16.65 9.20
N LYS A 625 -12.22 16.87 10.48
CA LYS A 625 -11.26 17.90 10.89
C LYS A 625 -9.85 17.33 10.84
N LEU A 626 -9.02 17.85 9.94
CA LEU A 626 -7.61 17.49 9.86
C LEU A 626 -6.81 18.33 10.87
N LYS A 627 -5.77 17.74 11.46
CA LYS A 627 -4.87 18.42 12.41
C LYS A 627 -3.96 19.45 11.73
N PHE A 628 -3.74 19.27 10.44
CA PHE A 628 -2.99 20.13 9.51
C PHE A 628 -3.43 19.73 8.08
N PRO A 629 -3.16 20.56 7.05
CA PRO A 629 -3.48 20.18 5.67
C PRO A 629 -2.82 18.86 5.28
N TYR A 630 -3.62 17.87 4.88
CA TYR A 630 -3.11 16.54 4.57
C TYR A 630 -3.94 15.82 3.48
N PRO A 631 -3.81 16.23 2.20
CA PRO A 631 -4.44 15.55 1.06
C PRO A 631 -4.24 14.02 0.98
N PRO A 632 -3.10 13.42 1.41
CA PRO A 632 -2.92 11.97 1.39
C PRO A 632 -3.91 11.16 2.22
N ILE A 633 -4.73 11.80 3.07
CA ILE A 633 -5.78 11.12 3.83
C ILE A 633 -6.78 10.34 2.96
N LEU A 634 -7.01 10.78 1.71
CA LEU A 634 -7.83 10.03 0.75
C LEU A 634 -7.22 8.65 0.42
N HIS A 635 -5.90 8.57 0.29
CA HIS A 635 -5.21 7.30 0.05
C HIS A 635 -5.32 6.36 1.27
N ILE A 636 -5.35 6.90 2.49
CA ILE A 636 -5.62 6.11 3.71
C ILE A 636 -7.04 5.55 3.71
N PHE A 637 -8.04 6.31 3.26
CA PHE A 637 -9.43 5.83 3.17
C PHE A 637 -9.65 4.75 2.10
N THR A 638 -8.71 4.52 1.18
CA THR A 638 -8.76 3.33 0.29
C THR A 638 -8.43 2.02 1.01
N THR A 639 -7.83 2.06 2.20
CA THR A 639 -7.29 0.87 2.89
C THR A 639 -8.36 0.13 3.73
N ALA A 640 -7.98 -0.91 4.47
CA ALA A 640 -8.83 -1.54 5.47
C ALA A 640 -9.41 -0.53 6.48
N VAL A 641 -8.68 0.54 6.82
CA VAL A 641 -9.10 1.61 7.74
C VAL A 641 -10.36 2.32 7.27
N GLY A 642 -10.54 2.44 5.96
CA GLY A 642 -11.73 3.05 5.34
C GLY A 642 -12.97 2.16 5.31
N SER A 643 -12.92 0.93 5.82
CA SER A 643 -14.05 -0.01 5.73
C SER A 643 -15.26 0.45 6.56
N ILE A 644 -16.41 0.65 5.92
CA ILE A 644 -17.59 1.23 6.58
C ILE A 644 -18.53 0.16 7.13
N ILE A 645 -18.89 0.33 8.41
CA ILE A 645 -19.82 -0.51 9.17
C ILE A 645 -21.04 0.31 9.65
N PRO A 646 -22.23 -0.30 9.75
CA PRO A 646 -23.40 0.35 10.33
C PRO A 646 -23.28 0.50 11.85
N MET A 647 -23.45 1.74 12.33
CA MET A 647 -23.44 2.10 13.75
C MET A 647 -24.56 1.40 14.54
N GLU A 648 -25.72 1.17 13.92
CA GLU A 648 -26.83 0.43 14.54
C GLU A 648 -26.46 -1.03 14.85
N TYR A 649 -25.77 -1.72 13.96
CA TYR A 649 -25.30 -3.10 14.22
C TYR A 649 -24.27 -3.13 15.35
N ALA A 650 -23.29 -2.22 15.29
CA ALA A 650 -22.20 -2.17 16.27
C ALA A 650 -22.69 -1.88 17.69
N LEU A 651 -23.71 -1.02 17.84
CA LEU A 651 -24.22 -0.57 19.15
C LEU A 651 -25.49 -1.30 19.63
N GLY A 652 -26.24 -1.95 18.74
CA GLY A 652 -27.49 -2.64 19.06
C GLY A 652 -28.48 -1.73 19.79
N ASP A 653 -29.02 -2.20 20.92
CA ASP A 653 -29.98 -1.47 21.76
C ASP A 653 -29.50 -0.08 22.22
N LYS A 654 -28.18 0.18 22.20
CA LYS A 654 -27.61 1.50 22.57
C LYS A 654 -27.69 2.52 21.43
N TYR A 655 -27.94 2.10 20.19
CA TYR A 655 -27.85 2.93 18.98
C TYR A 655 -28.68 4.22 19.08
N GLN A 656 -29.97 4.12 19.37
CA GLN A 656 -30.89 5.27 19.39
C GLN A 656 -30.46 6.33 20.42
N GLN A 657 -29.98 5.90 21.60
CA GLN A 657 -29.45 6.84 22.60
C GLN A 657 -28.11 7.44 22.15
N ALA A 658 -27.22 6.66 21.53
CA ALA A 658 -25.94 7.16 21.03
C ALA A 658 -26.10 8.14 19.87
N LEU A 659 -27.09 7.93 19.00
CA LEU A 659 -27.46 8.85 17.92
C LEU A 659 -28.00 10.17 18.49
N ALA A 660 -28.90 10.11 19.48
CA ALA A 660 -29.41 11.30 20.16
C ALA A 660 -28.33 12.07 20.94
N ASP A 661 -27.51 11.37 21.73
CA ASP A 661 -26.42 11.96 22.54
C ASP A 661 -25.33 12.62 21.68
N SER A 662 -25.10 12.10 20.47
CA SER A 662 -24.17 12.68 19.49
C SER A 662 -24.81 13.73 18.58
N ASN A 663 -26.09 14.06 18.77
CA ASN A 663 -26.85 14.97 17.90
C ASN A 663 -26.74 14.57 16.42
N ASN A 664 -27.01 13.30 16.11
CA ASN A 664 -26.88 12.69 14.78
C ASN A 664 -25.47 12.89 14.18
N GLY A 665 -24.43 12.52 14.94
CA GLY A 665 -23.03 12.63 14.49
C GLY A 665 -22.44 14.04 14.47
N LYS A 666 -23.14 15.08 14.95
CA LYS A 666 -22.59 16.44 15.13
C LYS A 666 -21.67 16.59 16.34
N ASN A 667 -21.72 15.64 17.27
CA ASN A 667 -20.85 15.54 18.43
C ASN A 667 -20.38 14.08 18.61
N PRO A 668 -19.44 13.60 17.78
CA PRO A 668 -18.97 12.21 17.83
C PRO A 668 -18.29 11.86 19.16
N SER A 669 -17.77 12.84 19.92
CA SER A 669 -17.20 12.60 21.26
C SER A 669 -18.17 11.95 22.24
N ALA A 670 -19.49 12.13 22.04
CA ALA A 670 -20.53 11.50 22.86
C ALA A 670 -20.54 9.96 22.73
N TRP A 671 -20.02 9.41 21.63
CA TRP A 671 -19.95 7.95 21.41
C TRP A 671 -19.01 7.24 22.39
N ALA A 672 -18.10 7.96 23.05
CA ALA A 672 -17.20 7.42 24.09
C ALA A 672 -17.94 6.86 25.33
N LYS A 673 -19.24 7.16 25.50
CA LYS A 673 -20.12 6.53 26.50
C LYS A 673 -20.48 5.07 26.16
N TYR A 674 -20.37 4.68 24.90
CA TYR A 674 -20.83 3.38 24.37
C TYR A 674 -19.70 2.51 23.83
N VAL A 675 -18.59 3.14 23.39
CA VAL A 675 -17.38 2.49 22.89
C VAL A 675 -16.19 2.82 23.80
N ILE A 676 -15.57 1.80 24.38
CA ILE A 676 -14.36 1.92 25.23
C ILE A 676 -13.08 1.66 24.41
N GLU A 677 -11.93 1.92 25.02
CA GLU A 677 -10.63 1.63 24.40
C GLU A 677 -10.25 0.16 24.63
N GLY A 678 -9.52 -0.43 23.69
CA GLY A 678 -8.95 -1.77 23.83
C GLY A 678 -9.87 -2.93 23.44
N GLU A 679 -9.30 -4.13 23.46
CA GLU A 679 -9.90 -5.39 22.98
C GLU A 679 -11.07 -5.89 23.85
N ASP A 680 -11.36 -5.19 24.96
CA ASP A 680 -12.50 -5.50 25.81
C ASP A 680 -13.83 -4.89 25.34
N ASP A 681 -13.80 -3.96 24.38
CA ASP A 681 -14.97 -3.30 23.84
C ASP A 681 -15.98 -4.26 23.17
N ALA A 682 -17.27 -3.96 23.35
CA ALA A 682 -18.35 -4.81 22.84
C ALA A 682 -18.46 -4.78 21.31
N THR A 683 -18.16 -3.64 20.66
CA THR A 683 -18.23 -3.52 19.20
C THR A 683 -17.09 -4.30 18.55
N TYR A 684 -15.89 -4.30 19.15
CA TYR A 684 -14.76 -5.13 18.70
C TYR A 684 -15.06 -6.61 18.84
N LYS A 685 -15.52 -7.06 20.02
CA LYS A 685 -15.89 -8.46 20.26
C LYS A 685 -17.00 -8.96 19.32
N LEU A 686 -17.92 -8.09 18.91
CA LEU A 686 -18.92 -8.42 17.91
C LEU A 686 -18.30 -8.60 16.52
N LEU A 687 -17.59 -7.58 16.01
CA LEU A 687 -17.11 -7.55 14.62
C LEU A 687 -15.93 -8.49 14.36
N ARG A 688 -15.14 -8.83 15.38
CA ARG A 688 -14.08 -9.85 15.28
C ARG A 688 -14.63 -11.20 14.82
N ASP A 689 -15.80 -11.59 15.32
CA ASP A 689 -16.39 -12.92 15.14
C ASP A 689 -17.59 -12.91 14.15
N LYS A 690 -18.26 -11.76 14.01
CA LYS A 690 -19.48 -11.57 13.21
C LYS A 690 -19.38 -10.29 12.35
N PRO A 691 -18.61 -10.33 11.25
CA PRO A 691 -18.56 -9.24 10.29
C PRO A 691 -19.88 -9.07 9.53
N VAL A 692 -20.16 -7.85 9.11
CA VAL A 692 -21.26 -7.52 8.18
C VAL A 692 -20.67 -7.17 6.81
N SER A 693 -21.52 -6.91 5.80
CA SER A 693 -21.04 -6.55 4.47
C SER A 693 -21.69 -5.29 3.90
N THR A 694 -20.87 -4.35 3.47
CA THR A 694 -21.22 -3.27 2.54
C THR A 694 -20.63 -3.52 1.14
N GLY A 695 -19.82 -4.56 0.97
CA GLY A 695 -19.13 -4.92 -0.27
C GLY A 695 -19.88 -5.92 -1.15
N PRO A 696 -19.26 -6.37 -2.26
CA PRO A 696 -19.85 -7.31 -3.22
C PRO A 696 -20.13 -8.72 -2.64
N TYR A 697 -19.44 -9.11 -1.57
CA TYR A 697 -19.62 -10.41 -0.91
C TYR A 697 -19.87 -10.27 0.60
N TYR A 698 -20.45 -11.29 1.24
CA TYR A 698 -20.46 -11.43 2.70
C TYR A 698 -19.86 -12.77 3.13
N ILE A 699 -19.29 -12.83 4.34
CA ILE A 699 -18.87 -14.09 4.96
C ILE A 699 -20.13 -14.86 5.35
N ALA A 700 -20.37 -15.99 4.68
CA ALA A 700 -21.56 -16.80 4.84
C ALA A 700 -21.38 -17.99 5.79
N ASP A 701 -20.17 -18.53 5.83
CA ASP A 701 -19.74 -19.59 6.75
C ASP A 701 -18.21 -19.57 6.87
N TYR A 702 -17.68 -20.01 8.01
CA TYR A 702 -16.23 -20.13 8.19
C TYR A 702 -15.87 -21.15 9.26
N LYS A 703 -14.66 -21.69 9.16
CA LYS A 703 -14.06 -22.53 10.17
C LYS A 703 -12.58 -22.18 10.30
N GLU A 704 -12.20 -21.75 11.51
CA GLU A 704 -10.84 -21.36 11.88
C GLU A 704 -9.81 -22.42 11.44
N ASP A 705 -8.68 -21.94 10.90
CA ASP A 705 -7.61 -22.74 10.30
C ASP A 705 -8.06 -23.77 9.22
N SER A 706 -9.24 -23.58 8.62
CA SER A 706 -9.80 -24.54 7.64
C SER A 706 -10.38 -23.88 6.39
N TYR A 707 -11.37 -22.98 6.52
CA TYR A 707 -11.94 -22.28 5.37
C TYR A 707 -12.70 -21.00 5.73
N ILE A 708 -12.88 -20.13 4.74
CA ILE A 708 -13.81 -19.00 4.77
C ILE A 708 -14.63 -19.02 3.48
N LEU A 709 -15.94 -19.16 3.58
CA LEU A 709 -16.87 -19.15 2.45
C LEU A 709 -17.55 -17.77 2.36
N LEU A 710 -17.27 -17.06 1.27
CA LEU A 710 -17.98 -15.85 0.88
C LEU A 710 -19.13 -16.19 -0.06
N LYS A 711 -20.23 -15.43 0.02
CA LYS A 711 -21.35 -15.47 -0.92
C LYS A 711 -21.69 -14.08 -1.43
N LEU A 712 -22.19 -14.03 -2.67
CA LEU A 712 -22.61 -12.79 -3.33
C LEU A 712 -23.60 -12.02 -2.44
N ASN A 713 -23.35 -10.74 -2.20
CA ASN A 713 -24.22 -9.88 -1.41
C ASN A 713 -25.44 -9.44 -2.26
N PRO A 714 -26.67 -9.89 -1.96
CA PRO A 714 -27.87 -9.53 -2.70
C PRO A 714 -28.34 -8.09 -2.41
N TYR A 715 -27.58 -7.33 -1.63
CA TYR A 715 -27.85 -5.93 -1.29
C TYR A 715 -26.70 -4.99 -1.71
N TYR A 716 -25.76 -5.47 -2.55
CA TYR A 716 -24.64 -4.65 -2.98
C TYR A 716 -25.11 -3.46 -3.83
N TRP A 717 -24.67 -2.26 -3.45
CA TRP A 717 -25.22 -1.00 -3.96
C TRP A 717 -24.89 -0.72 -5.44
N ASN A 718 -23.83 -1.31 -6.00
CA ASN A 718 -23.37 -0.99 -7.36
C ASN A 718 -24.08 -1.83 -8.45
N ALA A 719 -25.41 -1.82 -8.41
CA ALA A 719 -26.27 -2.55 -9.32
C ALA A 719 -26.09 -2.15 -10.80
N THR A 720 -25.65 -0.92 -11.10
CA THR A 720 -25.38 -0.48 -12.47
C THR A 720 -24.17 -1.19 -13.07
N MET A 721 -23.04 -1.20 -12.36
CA MET A 721 -21.81 -1.90 -12.78
C MET A 721 -22.05 -3.41 -12.97
N TRP A 722 -22.74 -4.06 -12.04
CA TRP A 722 -23.09 -5.48 -12.21
C TRP A 722 -24.04 -5.74 -13.38
N TYR A 723 -24.97 -4.82 -13.66
CA TYR A 723 -25.86 -4.94 -14.80
C TYR A 723 -25.11 -4.76 -16.14
N GLU A 724 -24.14 -3.86 -16.19
CA GLU A 724 -23.29 -3.64 -17.38
C GLU A 724 -22.33 -4.81 -17.64
N LEU A 725 -21.78 -5.42 -16.59
CA LEU A 725 -20.83 -6.54 -16.70
C LEU A 725 -21.51 -7.90 -16.92
N TYR A 726 -22.63 -8.16 -16.24
CA TYR A 726 -23.23 -9.49 -16.14
C TYR A 726 -24.71 -9.54 -16.56
N GLY A 727 -25.35 -8.41 -16.88
CA GLY A 727 -26.79 -8.33 -17.16
C GLY A 727 -27.68 -8.52 -15.92
N PHE A 728 -27.09 -8.53 -14.72
CA PHE A 728 -27.74 -8.83 -13.45
C PHE A 728 -27.78 -7.60 -12.55
N ARG A 729 -28.90 -7.41 -11.84
CA ARG A 729 -29.00 -6.43 -10.74
C ARG A 729 -29.20 -7.21 -9.43
N PRO A 730 -28.38 -6.97 -8.39
CA PRO A 730 -28.60 -7.55 -7.06
C PRO A 730 -29.96 -7.13 -6.49
#